data_AF-A0AA97FJT8-F1
#
_entry.id   AF-A0AA97FJT8-F1
#
_cell.length_a   1.000
_cell.length_b   1.000
_cell.length_c   1.000
_cell.angle_alpha   90.00
_cell.angle_beta   90.00
_cell.angle_gamma   90.00
#
_symmetry.space_group_name_H-M   'P 1'
#
loop_
_entity.id
_entity.type
_entity.pdbx_description
1 polymer ?
#
loop_
_entity_poly.entity_id
_entity_poly.type
_entity_poly.pdbx_seq_one_letter_code
_entity_poly.pdbx_strand_id
1 'polypeptide(L)'
;MRFALVTPADLRVADPDVSVGHVASADRERLRAVAGALGGRSPLLRYRPSSESGIEITKAHPGSLPQFITGRSTLLSNLFRDEVALRHARLAAERITAKNLELRTVRGIDAVRLAVGLAAWRVGDDEFVAPVLLRPLAIRRHHSDFELKLHGSFSVNPELVRVAHDHLGVELDGDALAALAYEDGVFKPQPVIDRLRSLVAHVDTFSVKPRLIVSTFAEVGEVMARDMRALDHPLLNALAGHPHDLAAVTQARPASTPSDPDDRAPASDTLLLDADAEQERVLSRITAGQSLAVHTLPGTGGTQTVINAVGALVREGKRVLVVSARRSTLDGIRHRLSRLGLEALAVSPTDLRRDLIRAIGRNEKATQPKVADIDEALVRLRSVLRDYRGALTRVHEDVGVSVLEATRTLTRLAALPEPPSTTARLGIRAVRQLAGDRSAAASTLALAARLGEFRVGPDDSPWYGVTFSSTEDARQAHRMAGKLHRTSVPDLLERGYELISQTRMRPFSTIDELGEYLRLLHGIRDSLDRFAPAVFERPLADMIKAFGSRRDSGMPSAQRRRLKRLSKEYLRPGVHVSDMHAALTRIQSQREQWQQLVDVGTIPELPLGLSDVQVEWQKVEAELTDLDGALGRGTRLASMPVQRLVRTLAGLAADSDVFDNIVERAQLRAELSGLGLEPLLTELSVRHVDEARVGEELEFAWWQSVLEHLLQTDRALLGANTSVVDRLERDFRLVDEAHAAASGPLLAWQLATQWKIGIVDEPAESDALRRALTRGSLTPASFAAIAPTLTRTIAPAWIASPYDVPLIPDAPGFDVVLLADAGAIGLAEAAPAIRRARQVVAFGDPVTQRPTPFSVAVQGAPSAPAEATSVFEQLAEVLPVETLTHSYRAGGEDLAELVNDAFYGGEIVSLPWAGSYLGRGSLSVDYVEGGFGAPDPESGAVESPDAEVQRVVTLVVEHAVNRPNESLMVITASRKHAERVRSAVTAGFAGRSDVADFLSRDTAEPLTVLTLEESVAESRDRVIFSLGFGVTRHGRVLSDFGDLSTPDGERLLTVGMTRARRSMVIVSSIHPTADDGRLEHGAATLMGILGGIDGGSREARREDDADPLTLVLARELRKLGVAVDVDYHGALPLVAQRGGKAVVVESDPESQDASLRESLRLRPHALRRLGWHYVRVHAFDLYSDPAAVAGRIAAVLGVSADTPRVDSDTEPLAF
;
A
#
# COMPACT_ATOMS: atom_id res chain seq x y z
N MET A 1 -11.01 47.38 -24.61
CA MET A 1 -10.09 48.51 -24.84
C MET A 1 -8.71 48.04 -24.43
N ARG A 2 -7.73 47.91 -25.34
CA ARG A 2 -6.36 47.50 -24.96
C ARG A 2 -5.69 48.71 -24.30
N PHE A 3 -5.51 48.67 -22.98
CA PHE A 3 -4.70 49.65 -22.27
C PHE A 3 -3.25 49.49 -22.73
N ALA A 4 -2.64 50.55 -23.26
CA ALA A 4 -1.20 50.53 -23.53
C ALA A 4 -0.47 50.43 -22.18
N LEU A 5 0.53 49.56 -22.08
CA LEU A 5 1.40 49.51 -20.90
C LEU A 5 2.22 50.81 -20.88
N VAL A 6 1.90 51.70 -19.94
CA VAL A 6 2.61 52.97 -19.74
C VAL A 6 3.32 52.88 -18.39
N THR A 7 4.64 53.03 -18.38
CA THR A 7 5.42 53.15 -17.15
C THR A 7 5.50 54.61 -16.73
N PRO A 8 5.73 54.93 -15.44
CA PRO A 8 5.91 56.31 -15.00
C PRO A 8 7.04 57.05 -15.74
N ALA A 9 8.02 56.33 -16.30
CA ALA A 9 9.11 56.89 -17.10
C ALA A 9 8.68 57.30 -18.52
N ASP A 10 7.58 56.75 -19.03
CA ASP A 10 7.03 57.08 -20.36
C ASP A 10 6.26 58.42 -20.34
N LEU A 11 5.92 58.93 -19.16
CA LEU A 11 5.18 60.18 -18.98
C LEU A 11 6.16 61.35 -18.84
N ARG A 12 6.41 62.08 -19.94
CA ARG A 12 7.30 63.26 -19.95
C ARG A 12 6.62 64.56 -19.51
N VAL A 13 5.29 64.63 -19.57
CA VAL A 13 4.45 65.77 -19.14
C VAL A 13 3.12 65.21 -18.64
N ALA A 14 2.56 65.76 -17.56
CA ALA A 14 1.23 65.38 -17.06
C ALA A 14 0.15 65.78 -18.08
N ASP A 15 -0.34 64.81 -18.84
CA ASP A 15 -1.49 64.96 -19.73
C ASP A 15 -2.78 64.81 -18.91
N PRO A 16 -3.64 65.85 -18.80
CA PRO A 16 -4.85 65.80 -17.96
C PRO A 16 -5.86 64.73 -18.41
N ASP A 17 -5.76 64.23 -19.64
CA ASP A 17 -6.64 63.20 -20.18
C ASP A 17 -6.13 61.76 -19.93
N VAL A 18 -4.95 61.60 -19.30
CA VAL A 18 -4.34 60.28 -18.99
C VAL A 18 -4.31 60.04 -17.48
N SER A 19 -5.16 59.13 -17.00
CA SER A 19 -5.11 58.65 -15.61
C SER A 19 -4.20 57.42 -15.47
N VAL A 20 -3.17 57.53 -14.63
CA VAL A 20 -2.28 56.42 -14.29
C VAL A 20 -2.87 55.66 -13.12
N GLY A 21 -3.24 54.40 -13.34
CA GLY A 21 -3.74 53.49 -12.30
C GLY A 21 -2.88 52.23 -12.18
N HIS A 22 -2.94 51.57 -11.02
CA HIS A 22 -2.41 50.22 -10.90
C HIS A 22 -3.16 49.28 -11.85
N VAL A 23 -2.46 48.39 -12.56
CA VAL A 23 -3.07 47.49 -13.56
C VAL A 23 -4.22 46.65 -12.99
N ALA A 24 -4.10 46.25 -11.72
CA ALA A 24 -5.13 45.49 -11.01
C ALA A 24 -6.34 46.31 -10.54
N SER A 25 -6.36 47.65 -10.70
CA SER A 25 -7.43 48.49 -10.15
C SER A 25 -8.81 48.15 -10.73
N ALA A 26 -8.92 47.99 -12.06
CA ALA A 26 -10.18 47.63 -12.70
C ALA A 26 -10.69 46.25 -12.25
N ASP A 27 -9.77 45.29 -12.06
CA ASP A 27 -10.09 43.95 -11.57
C ASP A 27 -10.52 43.96 -10.11
N ARG A 28 -9.89 44.76 -9.25
CA ARG A 28 -10.30 44.95 -7.85
C ARG A 28 -11.71 45.55 -7.75
N GLU A 29 -12.03 46.52 -8.61
CA GLU A 29 -13.38 47.10 -8.69
C GLU A 29 -14.41 46.08 -9.19
N ARG A 30 -14.07 45.31 -10.23
CA ARG A 30 -14.90 44.19 -10.72
C ARG A 30 -15.18 43.20 -9.60
N LEU A 31 -14.15 42.71 -8.90
CA LEU A 31 -14.29 41.74 -7.81
C LEU A 31 -15.16 42.29 -6.69
N ARG A 32 -15.02 43.58 -6.32
CA ARG A 32 -15.87 44.22 -5.33
C ARG A 32 -17.33 44.33 -5.78
N ALA A 33 -17.58 44.64 -7.04
CA ALA A 33 -18.92 44.71 -7.61
C ALA A 33 -19.60 43.34 -7.65
N VAL A 34 -18.87 42.30 -8.07
CA VAL A 34 -19.35 40.91 -8.05
C VAL A 34 -19.65 40.48 -6.62
N ALA A 35 -18.72 40.74 -5.68
CA ALA A 35 -18.91 40.44 -4.28
C ALA A 35 -20.17 41.11 -3.72
N GLY A 36 -20.40 42.39 -4.02
CA GLY A 36 -21.60 43.14 -3.61
C GLY A 36 -22.92 42.53 -4.11
N ALA A 37 -22.89 41.78 -5.22
CA ALA A 37 -24.06 41.13 -5.80
C ALA A 37 -24.26 39.68 -5.33
N LEU A 38 -23.32 39.11 -4.56
CA LEU A 38 -23.42 37.74 -4.04
C LEU A 38 -24.57 37.58 -3.05
N GLY A 39 -25.25 36.44 -3.10
CA GLY A 39 -26.39 36.15 -2.22
C GLY A 39 -27.70 36.85 -2.61
N GLY A 40 -27.73 37.59 -3.73
CA GLY A 40 -28.95 38.26 -4.18
C GLY A 40 -29.27 39.53 -3.38
N ARG A 41 -30.53 39.95 -3.43
CA ARG A 41 -31.01 41.06 -2.60
C ARG A 41 -31.02 40.67 -1.13
N SER A 42 -30.36 41.48 -0.29
CA SER A 42 -30.28 41.27 1.15
C SER A 42 -31.66 41.17 1.83
N PRO A 43 -32.02 40.02 2.44
CA PRO A 43 -33.19 39.92 3.30
C PRO A 43 -33.01 40.67 4.63
N LEU A 44 -31.80 41.14 4.97
CA LEU A 44 -31.59 41.98 6.16
C LEU A 44 -31.95 43.45 5.92
N LEU A 45 -32.05 43.91 4.68
CA LEU A 45 -32.40 45.31 4.37
C LEU A 45 -33.61 45.45 3.43
N ARG A 46 -33.89 44.44 2.61
CA ARG A 46 -34.92 44.46 1.56
C ARG A 46 -35.80 43.21 1.61
N TYR A 47 -36.26 42.83 2.80
CA TYR A 47 -37.18 41.71 3.00
C TYR A 47 -38.56 41.98 2.38
N ARG A 48 -39.04 41.09 1.53
CA ARG A 48 -40.39 41.19 0.93
C ARG A 48 -41.34 40.20 1.59
N PRO A 49 -42.26 40.63 2.47
CA PRO A 49 -43.20 39.73 3.10
C PRO A 49 -44.18 39.17 2.07
N SER A 50 -44.19 37.85 1.89
CA SER A 50 -45.21 37.10 1.15
C SER A 50 -45.63 35.86 1.94
N SER A 51 -46.80 35.28 1.63
CA SER A 51 -47.26 34.03 2.24
C SER A 51 -46.36 32.83 1.93
N GLU A 52 -45.45 32.99 0.97
CA GLU A 52 -44.56 31.96 0.46
C GLU A 52 -43.10 32.13 0.91
N SER A 53 -42.71 33.35 1.29
CA SER A 53 -41.33 33.71 1.65
C SER A 53 -41.06 33.70 3.15
N GLY A 54 -42.09 33.60 4.00
CA GLY A 54 -41.92 33.58 5.45
C GLY A 54 -43.12 32.98 6.18
N ILE A 55 -42.86 32.35 7.32
CA ILE A 55 -43.90 31.88 8.24
C ILE A 55 -44.21 33.02 9.21
N GLU A 56 -45.37 33.65 9.06
CA GLU A 56 -45.81 34.69 9.99
C GLU A 56 -46.51 34.08 11.21
N ILE A 57 -45.86 34.16 12.37
CA ILE A 57 -46.36 33.62 13.64
C ILE A 57 -46.93 34.70 14.57
N THR A 58 -47.14 35.92 14.07
CA THR A 58 -47.71 37.04 14.84
C THR A 58 -49.07 36.70 15.46
N LYS A 59 -49.88 35.87 14.77
CA LYS A 59 -51.20 35.38 15.22
C LYS A 59 -51.17 33.93 15.73
N ALA A 60 -50.01 33.41 16.11
CA ALA A 60 -49.88 32.04 16.58
C ALA A 60 -50.66 31.78 17.88
N HIS A 61 -50.96 30.51 18.15
CA HIS A 61 -51.77 30.09 19.29
C HIS A 61 -51.16 30.54 20.64
N PRO A 62 -51.92 31.24 21.51
CA PRO A 62 -51.40 31.82 22.76
C PRO A 62 -50.80 30.82 23.75
N GLY A 63 -51.22 29.56 23.72
CA GLY A 63 -50.67 28.51 24.59
C GLY A 63 -49.31 27.95 24.11
N SER A 64 -49.01 28.06 22.82
CA SER A 64 -47.82 27.47 22.19
C SER A 64 -46.73 28.51 21.93
N LEU A 65 -47.11 29.76 21.65
CA LEU A 65 -46.18 30.84 21.33
C LEU A 65 -45.19 31.16 22.48
N PRO A 66 -45.58 31.24 23.77
CA PRO A 66 -44.62 31.45 24.86
C PRO A 66 -43.63 30.28 25.01
N GLN A 67 -44.08 29.04 24.79
CA GLN A 67 -43.22 27.86 24.83
C GLN A 67 -42.18 27.88 23.70
N PHE A 68 -42.61 28.24 22.49
CA PHE A 68 -41.73 28.40 21.35
C PHE A 68 -40.70 29.53 21.57
N ILE A 69 -41.14 30.71 22.00
CA ILE A 69 -40.26 31.86 22.27
C ILE A 69 -39.21 31.55 23.35
N THR A 70 -39.55 30.74 24.36
CA THR A 70 -38.60 30.30 25.39
C THR A 70 -37.61 29.23 24.89
N GLY A 71 -37.72 28.78 23.64
CA GLY A 71 -36.78 27.87 22.99
C GLY A 71 -37.19 26.39 23.03
N ARG A 72 -38.42 26.06 23.44
CA ARG A 72 -38.92 24.68 23.36
C ARG A 72 -39.20 24.30 21.91
N SER A 73 -38.87 23.05 21.56
CA SER A 73 -39.26 22.46 20.29
C SER A 73 -40.77 22.49 20.13
N THR A 74 -41.25 23.06 19.02
CA THR A 74 -42.69 23.24 18.78
C THR A 74 -43.02 22.82 17.34
N LEU A 75 -44.04 21.99 17.20
CA LEU A 75 -44.59 21.63 15.89
C LEU A 75 -45.36 22.80 15.27
N LEU A 76 -45.27 22.94 13.95
CA LEU A 76 -45.94 24.00 13.20
C LEU A 76 -47.47 23.95 13.39
N SER A 77 -48.04 22.73 13.39
CA SER A 77 -49.46 22.49 13.71
C SER A 77 -49.89 22.96 15.10
N ASN A 78 -48.97 23.03 16.08
CA ASN A 78 -49.29 23.56 17.41
C ASN A 78 -49.33 25.10 17.43
N LEU A 79 -48.70 25.76 16.47
CA LEU A 79 -48.69 27.22 16.34
C LEU A 79 -49.91 27.74 15.58
N PHE A 80 -50.46 26.97 14.64
CA PHE A 80 -51.60 27.35 13.80
C PHE A 80 -52.79 26.42 13.99
N ARG A 81 -53.91 26.94 14.52
CA ARG A 81 -55.17 26.18 14.65
C ARG A 81 -56.08 26.26 13.42
N ASP A 82 -55.93 27.30 12.62
CA ASP A 82 -56.69 27.49 11.37
C ASP A 82 -56.07 26.67 10.23
N GLU A 83 -56.89 25.86 9.53
CA GLU A 83 -56.39 24.94 8.50
C GLU A 83 -55.79 25.66 7.29
N VAL A 84 -56.33 26.82 6.91
CA VAL A 84 -55.84 27.62 5.78
C VAL A 84 -54.50 28.25 6.13
N ALA A 85 -54.39 28.85 7.32
CA ALA A 85 -53.14 29.39 7.83
C ALA A 85 -52.06 28.31 8.01
N LEU A 86 -52.43 27.13 8.51
CA LEU A 86 -51.52 25.99 8.63
C LEU A 86 -51.04 25.51 7.25
N ARG A 87 -51.91 25.46 6.24
CA ARG A 87 -51.53 25.09 4.87
C ARG A 87 -50.52 26.07 4.29
N HIS A 88 -50.76 27.38 4.40
CA HIS A 88 -49.80 28.39 3.94
C HIS A 88 -48.48 28.32 4.72
N ALA A 89 -48.53 28.15 6.04
CA ALA A 89 -47.35 27.99 6.87
C ALA A 89 -46.53 26.76 6.48
N ARG A 90 -47.17 25.64 6.13
CA ARG A 90 -46.50 24.42 5.65
C ARG A 90 -45.79 24.63 4.31
N LEU A 91 -46.44 25.30 3.35
CA LEU A 91 -45.82 25.63 2.06
C LEU A 91 -44.60 26.55 2.24
N ALA A 92 -44.70 27.57 3.10
CA ALA A 92 -43.56 28.43 3.43
C ALA A 92 -42.45 27.64 4.15
N ALA A 93 -42.81 26.76 5.09
CA ALA A 93 -41.86 25.90 5.79
C ALA A 93 -41.12 24.94 4.85
N GLU A 94 -41.80 24.37 3.85
CA GLU A 94 -41.19 23.55 2.81
C GLU A 94 -40.13 24.33 2.04
N ARG A 95 -40.48 25.51 1.53
CA ARG A 95 -39.55 26.36 0.77
C ARG A 95 -38.38 26.87 1.62
N ILE A 96 -38.64 27.29 2.86
CA ILE A 96 -37.58 27.71 3.80
C ILE A 96 -36.65 26.54 4.11
N THR A 97 -37.19 25.33 4.32
CA THR A 97 -36.38 24.15 4.62
C THR A 97 -35.52 23.75 3.42
N ALA A 98 -36.07 23.78 2.20
CA ALA A 98 -35.32 23.54 0.97
C ALA A 98 -34.21 24.56 0.77
N LYS A 99 -34.52 25.87 0.86
CA LYS A 99 -33.52 26.94 0.76
C LYS A 99 -32.47 26.87 1.88
N ASN A 100 -32.86 26.48 3.09
CA ASN A 100 -31.93 26.26 4.20
C ASN A 100 -30.97 25.09 3.94
N LEU A 101 -31.47 24.00 3.35
CA LEU A 101 -30.62 22.86 2.98
C LEU A 101 -29.60 23.28 1.91
N GLU A 102 -30.03 23.97 0.86
CA GLU A 102 -29.15 24.55 -0.18
C GLU A 102 -28.07 25.44 0.43
N LEU A 103 -28.46 26.48 1.18
CA LEU A 103 -27.53 27.47 1.75
C LEU A 103 -26.58 26.84 2.78
N ARG A 104 -27.06 25.93 3.62
CA ARG A 104 -26.20 25.29 4.62
C ARG A 104 -25.25 24.30 3.99
N THR A 105 -25.71 23.46 3.08
CA THR A 105 -24.89 22.37 2.53
C THR A 105 -23.90 22.86 1.48
N VAL A 106 -24.33 23.72 0.55
CA VAL A 106 -23.52 24.18 -0.59
C VAL A 106 -22.74 25.45 -0.26
N ARG A 107 -23.26 26.31 0.62
CA ARG A 107 -22.68 27.63 0.94
C ARG A 107 -22.14 27.74 2.36
N GLY A 108 -22.48 26.81 3.25
CA GLY A 108 -22.08 26.90 4.66
C GLY A 108 -22.76 28.05 5.41
N ILE A 109 -23.85 28.61 4.88
CA ILE A 109 -24.55 29.77 5.44
C ILE A 109 -25.73 29.32 6.31
N ASP A 110 -25.69 29.66 7.61
CA ASP A 110 -26.81 29.47 8.52
C ASP A 110 -27.76 30.69 8.47
N ALA A 111 -28.73 30.64 7.56
CA ALA A 111 -29.62 31.78 7.27
C ALA A 111 -30.96 31.78 8.02
N VAL A 112 -31.46 30.66 8.54
CA VAL A 112 -32.82 30.64 9.11
C VAL A 112 -32.89 31.33 10.48
N ARG A 113 -33.70 32.37 10.57
CA ARG A 113 -33.89 33.16 11.79
C ARG A 113 -35.36 33.51 12.02
N LEU A 114 -35.71 33.68 13.29
CA LEU A 114 -36.91 34.39 13.72
C LEU A 114 -36.59 35.89 13.73
N ALA A 115 -37.24 36.64 12.85
CA ALA A 115 -37.31 38.08 12.88
C ALA A 115 -38.41 38.56 13.83
N VAL A 116 -38.08 39.51 14.70
CA VAL A 116 -39.02 40.17 15.61
C VAL A 116 -38.99 41.67 15.38
N GLY A 117 -40.12 42.19 14.91
CA GLY A 117 -40.24 43.55 14.42
C GLY A 117 -39.72 43.71 13.00
N LEU A 118 -40.44 44.48 12.18
CA LEU A 118 -39.98 44.94 10.87
C LEU A 118 -39.91 46.46 10.85
N ALA A 119 -38.73 47.01 10.57
CA ALA A 119 -38.51 48.41 10.25
C ALA A 119 -38.67 48.60 8.74
N ALA A 120 -39.36 49.66 8.31
CA ALA A 120 -39.50 50.03 6.90
C ALA A 120 -39.26 51.52 6.71
N TRP A 121 -38.47 51.90 5.71
CA TRP A 121 -38.16 53.29 5.36
C TRP A 121 -37.86 53.44 3.86
N ARG A 122 -37.75 54.69 3.40
CA ARG A 122 -37.44 55.01 2.00
C ARG A 122 -36.25 55.96 1.91
N VAL A 123 -35.38 55.71 0.94
CA VAL A 123 -34.27 56.61 0.56
C VAL A 123 -34.38 56.87 -0.94
N GLY A 124 -34.81 58.06 -1.33
CA GLY A 124 -35.21 58.34 -2.71
C GLY A 124 -36.36 57.42 -3.15
N ASP A 125 -36.18 56.75 -4.29
CA ASP A 125 -37.16 55.79 -4.84
C ASP A 125 -37.01 54.37 -4.27
N ASP A 126 -35.93 54.10 -3.51
CA ASP A 126 -35.68 52.79 -2.92
C ASP A 126 -36.47 52.58 -1.62
N GLU A 127 -37.18 51.46 -1.55
CA GLU A 127 -37.89 51.00 -0.35
C GLU A 127 -37.09 49.92 0.38
N PHE A 128 -36.94 50.09 1.69
CA PHE A 128 -36.23 49.19 2.59
C PHE A 128 -37.20 48.60 3.61
N VAL A 129 -37.01 47.31 3.89
CA VAL A 129 -37.75 46.57 4.91
C VAL A 129 -36.77 45.62 5.59
N ALA A 130 -36.46 45.88 6.85
CA ALA A 130 -35.45 45.18 7.62
C ALA A 130 -36.05 44.56 8.89
N PRO A 131 -35.68 43.32 9.25
CA PRO A 131 -35.95 42.80 10.58
C PRO A 131 -35.21 43.64 11.64
N VAL A 132 -35.84 43.87 12.79
CA VAL A 132 -35.22 44.62 13.91
C VAL A 132 -34.38 43.69 14.78
N LEU A 133 -35.01 42.68 15.37
CA LEU A 133 -34.34 41.64 16.14
C LEU A 133 -34.31 40.34 15.36
N LEU A 134 -33.23 39.60 15.51
CA LEU A 134 -32.99 38.31 14.88
C LEU A 134 -32.61 37.29 15.95
N ARG A 135 -33.24 36.13 15.91
CA ARG A 135 -32.80 34.96 16.68
C ARG A 135 -32.62 33.75 15.77
N PRO A 136 -31.47 33.08 15.82
CA PRO A 136 -31.26 31.87 15.05
C PRO A 136 -32.34 30.79 15.33
N LEU A 137 -32.79 30.11 14.27
CA LEU A 137 -33.84 29.10 14.34
C LEU A 137 -33.46 27.84 13.55
N ALA A 138 -33.69 26.67 14.14
CA ALA A 138 -33.60 25.39 13.46
C ALA A 138 -35.01 24.97 13.02
N ILE A 139 -35.15 24.63 11.74
CA ILE A 139 -36.37 24.10 11.14
C ILE A 139 -36.08 22.73 10.55
N ARG A 140 -36.90 21.73 10.88
CA ARG A 140 -36.75 20.35 10.41
C ARG A 140 -38.11 19.79 10.02
N ARG A 141 -38.15 18.91 9.02
CA ARG A 141 -39.36 18.18 8.68
C ARG A 141 -39.60 17.07 9.70
N HIS A 142 -40.83 16.94 10.18
CA HIS A 142 -41.24 15.92 11.16
C HIS A 142 -42.53 15.25 10.64
N HIS A 143 -42.37 14.11 9.95
CA HIS A 143 -43.44 13.45 9.19
C HIS A 143 -44.10 14.39 8.15
N SER A 144 -45.39 14.70 8.32
CA SER A 144 -46.18 15.62 7.49
C SER A 144 -46.20 17.06 8.02
N ASP A 145 -45.45 17.35 9.09
CA ASP A 145 -45.39 18.65 9.74
C ASP A 145 -43.94 19.15 9.85
N PHE A 146 -43.73 20.31 10.49
CA PHE A 146 -42.40 20.89 10.71
C PHE A 146 -42.15 21.17 12.18
N GLU A 147 -40.96 20.84 12.65
CA GLU A 147 -40.48 21.17 13.98
C GLU A 147 -39.63 22.45 13.93
N LEU A 148 -39.93 23.40 14.82
CA LEU A 148 -39.21 24.67 14.94
C LEU A 148 -38.60 24.78 16.34
N LYS A 149 -37.32 25.16 16.38
CA LYS A 149 -36.56 25.33 17.63
C LYS A 149 -35.65 26.54 17.57
N LEU A 150 -35.84 27.49 18.49
CA LEU A 150 -34.96 28.66 18.62
C LEU A 150 -33.65 28.27 19.31
N HIS A 151 -32.56 28.88 18.88
CA HIS A 151 -31.24 28.73 19.48
C HIS A 151 -30.59 30.10 19.71
N GLY A 152 -29.61 30.14 20.63
CA GLY A 152 -28.94 31.37 21.03
C GLY A 152 -29.86 32.45 21.64
N SER A 153 -29.33 33.67 21.68
CA SER A 153 -30.02 34.90 22.11
C SER A 153 -30.52 35.72 20.91
N PHE A 154 -31.37 36.71 21.18
CA PHE A 154 -31.71 37.72 20.19
C PHE A 154 -30.53 38.68 19.97
N SER A 155 -30.35 39.11 18.73
CA SER A 155 -29.41 40.15 18.30
C SER A 155 -30.15 41.19 17.49
N VAL A 156 -29.75 42.46 17.55
CA VAL A 156 -30.26 43.46 16.61
C VAL A 156 -29.65 43.18 15.23
N ASN A 157 -30.44 43.40 14.18
CA ASN A 157 -29.96 43.28 12.81
C ASN A 157 -28.77 44.24 12.57
N PRO A 158 -27.55 43.72 12.32
CA PRO A 158 -26.36 44.55 12.19
C PRO A 158 -26.40 45.47 10.98
N GLU A 159 -27.06 45.05 9.90
CA GLU A 159 -27.23 45.88 8.70
C GLU A 159 -28.18 47.06 8.97
N LEU A 160 -29.20 46.87 9.82
CA LEU A 160 -30.07 47.96 10.27
C LEU A 160 -29.31 48.97 11.12
N VAL A 161 -28.45 48.52 12.05
CA VAL A 161 -27.58 49.40 12.84
C VAL A 161 -26.70 50.24 11.95
N ARG A 162 -26.06 49.63 10.94
CA ARG A 162 -25.21 50.36 10.01
C ARG A 162 -26.01 51.36 9.18
N VAL A 163 -27.11 50.94 8.56
CA VAL A 163 -27.90 51.85 7.70
C VAL A 163 -28.56 52.96 8.51
N ALA A 164 -28.93 52.73 9.77
CA ALA A 164 -29.39 53.78 10.66
C ALA A 164 -28.31 54.87 10.84
N HIS A 165 -27.05 54.48 11.03
CA HIS A 165 -25.94 55.44 11.10
C HIS A 165 -25.69 56.10 9.72
N ASP A 166 -25.46 55.31 8.68
CA ASP A 166 -24.97 55.79 7.38
C ASP A 166 -26.02 56.56 6.58
N HIS A 167 -27.30 56.13 6.59
CA HIS A 167 -28.36 56.76 5.80
C HIS A 167 -29.24 57.70 6.64
N LEU A 168 -29.41 57.43 7.94
CA LEU A 168 -30.36 58.16 8.80
C LEU A 168 -29.66 59.04 9.85
N GLY A 169 -28.35 58.95 10.02
CA GLY A 169 -27.61 59.69 11.06
C GLY A 169 -27.96 59.29 12.50
N VAL A 170 -28.53 58.11 12.70
CA VAL A 170 -28.98 57.59 14.01
C VAL A 170 -27.97 56.58 14.54
N GLU A 171 -27.37 56.88 15.69
CA GLU A 171 -26.53 55.92 16.41
C GLU A 171 -27.38 54.90 17.17
N LEU A 172 -27.20 53.63 16.83
CA LEU A 172 -27.87 52.50 17.50
C LEU A 172 -26.82 51.62 18.19
N ASP A 173 -26.87 51.55 19.52
CA ASP A 173 -26.19 50.50 20.28
C ASP A 173 -27.00 49.20 20.20
N GLY A 174 -26.59 48.32 19.29
CA GLY A 174 -27.28 47.05 19.03
C GLY A 174 -27.31 46.11 20.24
N ASP A 175 -26.27 46.10 21.06
CA ASP A 175 -26.20 45.21 22.24
C ASP A 175 -27.09 45.73 23.37
N ALA A 176 -27.04 47.03 23.65
CA ALA A 176 -27.93 47.65 24.62
C ALA A 176 -29.41 47.52 24.18
N LEU A 177 -29.68 47.68 22.90
CA LEU A 177 -31.02 47.53 22.34
C LEU A 177 -31.50 46.07 22.37
N ALA A 178 -30.63 45.08 22.12
CA ALA A 178 -30.96 43.66 22.28
C ALA A 178 -31.23 43.28 23.74
N ALA A 179 -30.49 43.87 24.69
CA ALA A 179 -30.66 43.61 26.12
C ALA A 179 -32.05 44.01 26.63
N LEU A 180 -32.65 45.09 26.09
CA LEU A 180 -34.03 45.51 26.39
C LEU A 180 -35.08 44.46 26.01
N ALA A 181 -34.74 43.47 25.18
CA ALA A 181 -35.65 42.39 24.81
C ALA A 181 -35.88 41.37 25.96
N TYR A 182 -35.12 41.46 27.05
CA TYR A 182 -35.21 40.56 28.19
C TYR A 182 -35.50 41.33 29.48
N GLU A 183 -36.58 40.97 30.16
CA GLU A 183 -36.97 41.52 31.46
C GLU A 183 -37.26 40.33 32.40
N ASP A 184 -36.55 40.23 33.54
CA ASP A 184 -36.62 39.09 34.48
C ASP A 184 -36.44 37.70 33.82
N GLY A 185 -35.63 37.62 32.76
CA GLY A 185 -35.41 36.39 31.99
C GLY A 185 -36.55 36.03 31.03
N VAL A 186 -37.60 36.85 30.95
CA VAL A 186 -38.70 36.71 29.99
C VAL A 186 -38.45 37.57 28.77
N PHE A 187 -38.61 36.97 27.58
CA PHE A 187 -38.50 37.73 26.32
C PHE A 187 -39.72 38.63 26.11
N LYS A 188 -39.48 39.93 25.97
CA LYS A 188 -40.48 40.95 25.64
C LYS A 188 -39.93 41.84 24.51
N PRO A 189 -40.48 41.79 23.29
CA PRO A 189 -39.96 42.58 22.17
C PRO A 189 -40.40 44.05 22.17
N GLN A 190 -41.44 44.39 22.94
CA GLN A 190 -42.05 45.72 22.93
C GLN A 190 -41.10 46.85 23.36
N PRO A 191 -40.28 46.72 24.42
CA PRO A 191 -39.32 47.75 24.83
C PRO A 191 -38.31 48.10 23.73
N VAL A 192 -37.85 47.10 22.96
CA VAL A 192 -36.94 47.30 21.82
C VAL A 192 -37.60 48.12 20.72
N ILE A 193 -38.83 47.76 20.36
CA ILE A 193 -39.60 48.44 19.31
C ILE A 193 -39.90 49.89 19.70
N ASP A 194 -40.30 50.13 20.95
CA ASP A 194 -40.63 51.48 21.42
C ASP A 194 -39.37 52.34 21.55
N ARG A 195 -38.24 51.77 21.99
CA ARG A 195 -36.95 52.47 21.97
C ARG A 195 -36.54 52.84 20.55
N LEU A 196 -36.62 51.91 19.60
CA LEU A 196 -36.27 52.20 18.20
C LEU A 196 -37.17 53.28 17.61
N ARG A 197 -38.50 53.21 17.83
CA ARG A 197 -39.45 54.25 17.40
C ARG A 197 -39.12 55.63 17.98
N SER A 198 -38.69 55.69 19.24
CA SER A 198 -38.29 56.95 19.87
C SER A 198 -37.04 57.56 19.23
N LEU A 199 -36.07 56.73 18.85
CA LEU A 199 -34.81 57.18 18.25
C LEU A 199 -35.00 57.69 16.81
N VAL A 200 -35.92 57.06 16.06
CA VAL A 200 -36.19 57.38 14.65
C VAL A 200 -37.41 58.28 14.44
N ALA A 201 -37.98 58.85 15.51
CA ALA A 201 -39.22 59.64 15.44
C ALA A 201 -39.12 60.89 14.54
N HIS A 202 -37.91 61.37 14.27
CA HIS A 202 -37.62 62.51 13.38
C HIS A 202 -37.50 62.12 11.90
N VAL A 203 -37.61 60.83 11.56
CA VAL A 203 -37.51 60.32 10.18
C VAL A 203 -38.91 59.96 9.67
N ASP A 204 -39.51 60.85 8.88
CA ASP A 204 -40.91 60.76 8.43
C ASP A 204 -41.25 59.48 7.64
N THR A 205 -40.26 58.89 6.96
CA THR A 205 -40.46 57.67 6.16
C THR A 205 -40.29 56.39 6.95
N PHE A 206 -39.78 56.46 8.19
CA PHE A 206 -39.41 55.30 8.98
C PHE A 206 -40.55 54.81 9.87
N SER A 207 -40.90 53.53 9.78
CA SER A 207 -41.93 52.90 10.60
C SER A 207 -41.50 51.54 11.10
N VAL A 208 -41.94 51.16 12.31
CA VAL A 208 -41.64 49.84 12.90
C VAL A 208 -42.94 49.11 13.25
N LYS A 209 -43.13 47.90 12.69
CA LYS A 209 -44.30 47.04 12.91
C LYS A 209 -43.93 45.80 13.75
N PRO A 210 -44.69 45.44 14.80
CA PRO A 210 -44.40 44.29 15.66
C PRO A 210 -44.83 42.96 15.01
N ARG A 211 -44.09 42.50 13.99
CA ARG A 211 -44.35 41.22 13.30
C ARG A 211 -43.35 40.16 13.73
N LEU A 212 -43.80 38.91 13.79
CA LEU A 212 -42.96 37.74 14.06
C LEU A 212 -42.90 36.87 12.80
N ILE A 213 -41.72 36.78 12.19
CA ILE A 213 -41.56 36.12 10.89
C ILE A 213 -40.37 35.16 10.94
N VAL A 214 -40.58 33.91 10.55
CA VAL A 214 -39.51 32.95 10.31
C VAL A 214 -39.21 32.92 8.81
N SER A 215 -37.95 33.20 8.43
CA SER A 215 -37.48 33.15 7.05
C SER A 215 -35.95 33.04 7.02
N THR A 216 -35.34 33.15 5.84
CA THR A 216 -33.91 33.22 5.63
C THR A 216 -33.43 34.67 5.72
N PHE A 217 -32.58 34.95 6.71
CA PHE A 217 -32.05 36.26 7.07
C PHE A 217 -30.52 36.16 7.25
N ALA A 218 -29.79 36.48 6.19
CA ALA A 218 -28.33 36.65 6.21
C ALA A 218 -27.93 37.76 5.22
N GLU A 219 -26.79 38.40 5.46
CA GLU A 219 -26.15 39.33 4.53
C GLU A 219 -24.84 38.72 4.07
N VAL A 220 -24.58 38.78 2.77
CA VAL A 220 -23.37 38.23 2.15
C VAL A 220 -22.68 39.32 1.35
N GLY A 221 -23.35 39.82 0.31
CA GLY A 221 -22.68 40.65 -0.68
C GLY A 221 -22.13 41.95 -0.14
N GLU A 222 -22.93 42.69 0.64
CA GLU A 222 -22.49 43.96 1.22
C GLU A 222 -21.37 43.79 2.24
N VAL A 223 -21.39 42.68 3.00
CA VAL A 223 -20.34 42.34 3.96
C VAL A 223 -19.02 42.04 3.23
N MET A 224 -19.07 41.25 2.15
CA MET A 224 -17.88 40.92 1.35
C MET A 224 -17.32 42.14 0.61
N ALA A 225 -18.18 42.94 -0.03
CA ALA A 225 -17.75 44.15 -0.73
C ALA A 225 -17.04 45.16 0.19
N ARG A 226 -17.51 45.28 1.44
CA ARG A 226 -16.83 46.11 2.46
C ARG A 226 -15.48 45.54 2.86
N ASP A 227 -15.39 44.23 3.06
CA ASP A 227 -14.12 43.55 3.36
C ASP A 227 -13.09 43.75 2.24
N MET A 228 -13.58 43.82 1.00
CA MET A 228 -12.80 43.99 -0.22
C MET A 228 -12.49 45.46 -0.57
N ARG A 229 -12.62 46.39 0.39
CA ARG A 229 -12.17 47.78 0.21
C ARG A 229 -10.67 47.86 -0.07
N ALA A 230 -9.86 47.02 0.59
CA ALA A 230 -8.43 46.87 0.34
C ALA A 230 -8.12 45.45 -0.17
N LEU A 231 -7.74 45.35 -1.46
CA LEU A 231 -7.47 44.09 -2.17
C LEU A 231 -6.07 44.02 -2.78
N ASP A 232 -5.12 44.79 -2.24
CA ASP A 232 -3.74 44.73 -2.73
C ASP A 232 -3.04 43.47 -2.21
N HIS A 233 -2.86 42.49 -3.10
CA HIS A 233 -2.22 41.22 -2.79
C HIS A 233 -1.49 40.68 -4.04
N PRO A 234 -0.22 40.22 -3.93
CA PRO A 234 0.57 39.80 -5.10
C PRO A 234 -0.13 38.77 -5.98
N LEU A 235 -0.78 37.76 -5.40
CA LEU A 235 -1.49 36.74 -6.17
C LEU A 235 -2.72 37.30 -6.92
N LEU A 236 -3.48 38.21 -6.30
CA LEU A 236 -4.63 38.84 -6.95
C LEU A 236 -4.17 39.80 -8.05
N ASN A 237 -3.06 40.49 -7.82
CA ASN A 237 -2.44 41.36 -8.80
C ASN A 237 -1.89 40.58 -10.01
N ALA A 238 -1.28 39.41 -9.76
CA ALA A 238 -0.79 38.51 -10.80
C ALA A 238 -1.92 38.00 -11.70
N LEU A 239 -3.05 37.56 -11.10
CA LEU A 239 -4.25 37.18 -11.83
C LEU A 239 -4.85 38.33 -12.64
N ALA A 240 -4.73 39.56 -12.13
CA ALA A 240 -5.12 40.78 -12.85
C ALA A 240 -4.08 41.25 -13.90
N GLY A 241 -3.05 40.45 -14.18
CA GLY A 241 -2.06 40.71 -15.21
C GLY A 241 -0.88 41.61 -14.80
N HIS A 242 -0.62 41.79 -13.49
CA HIS A 242 0.55 42.55 -13.02
C HIS A 242 1.86 41.79 -13.28
N PRO A 243 2.76 42.26 -14.19
CA PRO A 243 3.90 41.45 -14.64
C PRO A 243 4.91 41.10 -13.55
N HIS A 244 5.19 42.03 -12.64
CA HIS A 244 6.14 41.80 -11.55
C HIS A 244 5.61 40.80 -10.52
N ASP A 245 4.33 40.91 -10.16
CA ASP A 245 3.74 39.97 -9.21
C ASP A 245 3.54 38.60 -9.86
N LEU A 246 3.19 38.55 -11.15
CA LEU A 246 3.17 37.31 -11.93
C LEU A 246 4.54 36.64 -11.92
N ALA A 247 5.62 37.37 -12.21
CA ALA A 247 6.99 36.85 -12.13
C ALA A 247 7.35 36.37 -10.72
N ALA A 248 6.91 37.06 -9.67
CA ALA A 248 7.16 36.68 -8.28
C ALA A 248 6.41 35.40 -7.85
N VAL A 249 5.15 35.22 -8.27
CA VAL A 249 4.37 34.01 -7.93
C VAL A 249 4.73 32.80 -8.79
N THR A 250 5.13 33.02 -10.05
CA THR A 250 5.57 31.96 -10.98
C THR A 250 7.03 31.57 -10.82
N GLN A 251 7.79 32.29 -9.98
CA GLN A 251 9.20 32.01 -9.77
C GLN A 251 9.39 30.55 -9.35
N ALA A 252 10.09 29.78 -10.20
CA ALA A 252 10.38 28.38 -9.93
C ALA A 252 11.18 28.25 -8.63
N ARG A 253 10.55 27.65 -7.62
CA ARG A 253 11.22 27.23 -6.39
C ARG A 253 11.55 25.75 -6.53
N PRO A 254 12.78 25.31 -6.16
CA PRO A 254 13.10 23.89 -6.20
C PRO A 254 12.07 23.12 -5.38
N ALA A 255 11.49 22.07 -5.99
CA ALA A 255 10.60 21.18 -5.28
C ALA A 255 11.41 20.45 -4.20
N SER A 256 10.95 20.53 -2.94
CA SER A 256 11.54 19.75 -1.86
C SER A 256 11.06 18.32 -2.01
N THR A 257 11.93 17.40 -2.43
CA THR A 257 11.61 15.98 -2.38
C THR A 257 11.51 15.56 -0.91
N PRO A 258 10.37 15.01 -0.44
CA PRO A 258 10.27 14.51 0.93
C PRO A 258 11.30 13.40 1.13
N SER A 259 11.91 13.35 2.32
CA SER A 259 12.74 12.20 2.70
C SER A 259 11.87 10.96 2.80
N ASP A 260 12.42 9.82 2.37
CA ASP A 260 11.75 8.52 2.52
C ASP A 260 11.27 8.33 3.98
N PRO A 261 10.00 7.93 4.21
CA PRO A 261 9.48 7.60 5.54
C PRO A 261 10.41 6.70 6.36
N ASP A 262 11.12 5.79 5.70
CA ASP A 262 11.99 4.81 6.33
C ASP A 262 13.35 5.38 6.75
N ASP A 263 13.74 6.54 6.20
CA ASP A 263 14.96 7.30 6.53
C ASP A 263 14.71 8.43 7.54
N ARG A 264 13.45 8.81 7.74
CA ARG A 264 13.10 9.94 8.62
C ARG A 264 13.30 9.61 10.09
N ALA A 265 13.90 10.55 10.81
CA ALA A 265 13.94 10.52 12.27
C ALA A 265 12.51 10.59 12.82
N PRO A 266 12.15 9.81 13.86
CA PRO A 266 10.81 9.81 14.45
C PRO A 266 10.30 11.20 14.82
N ALA A 267 11.18 12.09 15.30
CA ALA A 267 10.83 13.47 15.65
C ALA A 267 10.36 14.33 14.47
N SER A 268 10.67 13.93 13.23
CA SER A 268 10.25 14.59 11.98
C SER A 268 9.08 13.89 11.28
N ASP A 269 8.75 12.66 11.68
CA ASP A 269 7.65 11.86 11.12
C ASP A 269 6.34 12.16 11.87
N THR A 270 5.88 13.40 11.78
CA THR A 270 4.82 13.95 12.66
C THR A 270 3.47 14.14 11.97
N LEU A 271 3.22 13.39 10.89
CA LEU A 271 1.94 13.45 10.18
C LEU A 271 0.80 13.07 11.13
N LEU A 272 -0.33 13.78 11.01
CA LEU A 272 -1.51 13.56 11.85
C LEU A 272 -2.35 12.38 11.37
N LEU A 273 -2.36 12.16 10.06
CA LEU A 273 -2.99 11.06 9.36
C LEU A 273 -1.95 10.46 8.42
N ASP A 274 -2.11 9.19 8.08
CA ASP A 274 -1.28 8.55 7.06
C ASP A 274 -1.31 9.34 5.74
N ALA A 275 -0.25 9.24 4.96
CA ALA A 275 -0.16 9.90 3.67
C ALA A 275 0.64 9.03 2.70
N ASP A 276 0.22 9.00 1.44
CA ASP A 276 1.02 8.43 0.35
C ASP A 276 2.11 9.41 -0.11
N ALA A 277 2.94 8.95 -1.05
CA ALA A 277 4.03 9.73 -1.60
C ALA A 277 3.58 11.00 -2.36
N GLU A 278 2.39 11.02 -2.97
CA GLU A 278 1.86 12.23 -3.66
C GLU A 278 1.42 13.27 -2.64
N GLN A 279 0.69 12.84 -1.61
CA GLN A 279 0.26 13.69 -0.50
C GLN A 279 1.48 14.24 0.27
N GLU A 280 2.51 13.43 0.51
CA GLU A 280 3.74 13.91 1.15
C GLU A 280 4.51 14.93 0.29
N ARG A 281 4.55 14.76 -1.04
CA ARG A 281 5.09 15.76 -1.96
C ARG A 281 4.32 17.09 -1.89
N VAL A 282 3.00 17.04 -1.83
CA VAL A 282 2.18 18.24 -1.62
C VAL A 282 2.52 18.90 -0.28
N LEU A 283 2.60 18.11 0.80
CA LEU A 283 2.89 18.60 2.15
C LEU A 283 4.29 19.24 2.25
N SER A 284 5.31 18.67 1.62
CA SER A 284 6.68 19.23 1.63
C SER A 284 6.73 20.60 0.95
N ARG A 285 5.94 20.82 -0.11
CA ARG A 285 5.82 22.12 -0.80
C ARG A 285 5.08 23.14 0.06
N ILE A 286 4.04 22.70 0.77
CA ILE A 286 3.28 23.55 1.69
C ILE A 286 4.17 24.02 2.85
N THR A 287 4.91 23.12 3.51
CA THR A 287 5.81 23.50 4.63
C THR A 287 6.95 24.39 4.18
N ALA A 288 7.46 24.19 2.95
CA ALA A 288 8.44 25.06 2.29
C ALA A 288 7.89 26.46 1.91
N GLY A 289 6.63 26.76 2.18
CA GLY A 289 6.04 28.09 1.97
C GLY A 289 5.67 28.39 0.52
N GLN A 290 5.48 27.37 -0.33
CA GLN A 290 5.07 27.54 -1.72
C GLN A 290 3.54 27.65 -1.83
N SER A 291 3.05 28.61 -2.62
CA SER A 291 1.65 28.63 -3.05
C SER A 291 1.48 27.63 -4.21
N LEU A 292 0.42 26.83 -4.20
CA LEU A 292 0.17 25.79 -5.21
C LEU A 292 -1.32 25.46 -5.34
N ALA A 293 -1.68 24.91 -6.50
CA ALA A 293 -2.97 24.28 -6.71
C ALA A 293 -2.81 22.75 -6.58
N VAL A 294 -3.76 22.09 -5.95
CA VAL A 294 -3.78 20.64 -5.73
C VAL A 294 -5.07 20.08 -6.33
N HIS A 295 -4.94 19.43 -7.48
CA HIS A 295 -6.05 18.74 -8.12
C HIS A 295 -6.37 17.46 -7.33
N THR A 296 -7.53 17.43 -6.68
CA THR A 296 -7.93 16.33 -5.80
C THR A 296 -8.97 15.45 -6.47
N LEU A 297 -8.53 14.44 -7.22
CA LEU A 297 -9.45 13.53 -7.90
C LEU A 297 -10.32 12.76 -6.87
N PRO A 298 -11.50 12.26 -7.25
CA PRO A 298 -12.43 11.63 -6.31
C PRO A 298 -11.81 10.48 -5.51
N GLY A 299 -11.77 10.63 -4.18
CA GLY A 299 -11.31 9.57 -3.28
C GLY A 299 -9.82 9.62 -2.90
N THR A 300 -9.07 10.60 -3.40
CA THR A 300 -7.61 10.70 -3.24
C THR A 300 -7.14 11.32 -1.92
N GLY A 301 -8.07 11.61 -1.00
CA GLY A 301 -7.75 12.08 0.34
C GLY A 301 -7.44 13.57 0.47
N GLY A 302 -7.94 14.44 -0.42
CA GLY A 302 -7.73 15.90 -0.31
C GLY A 302 -7.97 16.49 1.10
N THR A 303 -9.05 16.11 1.78
CA THR A 303 -9.30 16.54 3.17
C THR A 303 -8.26 16.01 4.17
N GLN A 304 -7.73 14.82 3.95
CA GLN A 304 -6.67 14.21 4.76
C GLN A 304 -5.35 14.98 4.56
N THR A 305 -5.02 15.37 3.33
CA THR A 305 -3.89 16.25 3.02
C THR A 305 -4.04 17.62 3.68
N VAL A 306 -5.23 18.23 3.66
CA VAL A 306 -5.51 19.50 4.35
C VAL A 306 -5.27 19.38 5.87
N ILE A 307 -5.70 18.28 6.51
CA ILE A 307 -5.49 18.06 7.95
C ILE A 307 -4.00 17.91 8.27
N ASN A 308 -3.25 17.15 7.47
CA ASN A 308 -1.81 17.01 7.63
C ASN A 308 -1.09 18.36 7.44
N ALA A 309 -1.52 19.18 6.46
CA ALA A 309 -1.00 20.52 6.25
C ALA A 309 -1.24 21.42 7.46
N VAL A 310 -2.48 21.44 8.00
CA VAL A 310 -2.79 22.18 9.23
C VAL A 310 -1.91 21.71 10.39
N GLY A 311 -1.76 20.40 10.59
CA GLY A 311 -0.92 19.84 11.64
C GLY A 311 0.55 20.26 11.56
N ALA A 312 1.13 20.16 10.36
CA ALA A 312 2.53 20.54 10.11
C ALA A 312 2.76 22.05 10.30
N LEU A 313 1.90 22.89 9.72
CA LEU A 313 2.00 24.36 9.81
C LEU A 313 1.82 24.85 11.25
N VAL A 314 0.84 24.32 11.99
CA VAL A 314 0.62 24.70 13.39
C VAL A 314 1.79 24.25 14.27
N ARG A 315 2.41 23.10 13.99
CA ARG A 315 3.62 22.65 14.70
C ARG A 315 4.81 23.59 14.50
N GLU A 316 4.92 24.21 13.32
CA GLU A 316 5.89 25.29 13.03
C GLU A 316 5.50 26.65 13.62
N GLY A 317 4.37 26.74 14.34
CA GLY A 317 3.86 27.98 14.93
C GLY A 317 3.17 28.92 13.93
N LYS A 318 2.84 28.43 12.72
CA LYS A 318 2.15 29.21 11.68
C LYS A 318 0.64 29.26 11.92
N ARG A 319 0.01 30.37 11.55
CA ARG A 319 -1.44 30.57 11.58
C ARG A 319 -2.07 30.16 10.28
N VAL A 320 -3.10 29.33 10.36
CA VAL A 320 -3.75 28.73 9.18
C VAL A 320 -5.22 29.13 9.11
N LEU A 321 -5.69 29.54 7.93
CA LEU A 321 -7.11 29.74 7.65
C LEU A 321 -7.56 28.70 6.62
N VAL A 322 -8.48 27.81 7.02
CA VAL A 322 -9.11 26.83 6.15
C VAL A 322 -10.46 27.36 5.69
N VAL A 323 -10.68 27.44 4.38
CA VAL A 323 -11.91 27.97 3.80
C VAL A 323 -12.52 26.96 2.85
N SER A 324 -13.81 26.69 3.01
CA SER A 324 -14.61 25.92 2.05
C SER A 324 -16.07 26.34 2.14
N ALA A 325 -16.75 26.42 1.00
CA ALA A 325 -18.18 26.70 0.95
C ALA A 325 -19.03 25.51 1.43
N ARG A 326 -18.48 24.28 1.45
CA ARG A 326 -19.22 23.07 1.78
C ARG A 326 -19.17 22.79 3.27
N ARG A 327 -20.35 22.76 3.91
CA ARG A 327 -20.43 22.48 5.35
C ARG A 327 -19.90 21.09 5.71
N SER A 328 -20.14 20.10 4.85
CA SER A 328 -19.64 18.73 5.04
C SER A 328 -18.12 18.65 5.07
N THR A 329 -17.42 19.43 4.24
CA THR A 329 -15.94 19.54 4.27
C THR A 329 -15.47 20.14 5.60
N LEU A 330 -16.04 21.27 6.02
CA LEU A 330 -15.65 21.93 7.27
C LEU A 330 -15.89 21.05 8.50
N ASP A 331 -17.08 20.44 8.59
CA ASP A 331 -17.45 19.56 9.69
C ASP A 331 -16.61 18.26 9.65
N GLY A 332 -16.28 17.74 8.46
CA GLY A 332 -15.40 16.60 8.27
C GLY A 332 -13.98 16.86 8.79
N ILE A 333 -13.41 18.04 8.51
CA ILE A 333 -12.11 18.47 9.07
C ILE A 333 -12.17 18.54 10.59
N ARG A 334 -13.20 19.21 11.16
CA ARG A 334 -13.39 19.32 12.61
C ARG A 334 -13.52 17.95 13.27
N HIS A 335 -14.30 17.05 12.67
CA HIS A 335 -14.52 15.71 13.19
C HIS A 335 -13.22 14.89 13.22
N ARG A 336 -12.44 14.90 12.14
CA ARG A 336 -11.15 14.20 12.07
C ARG A 336 -10.14 14.76 13.06
N LEU A 337 -10.01 16.09 13.18
CA LEU A 337 -9.17 16.72 14.20
C LEU A 337 -9.59 16.31 15.61
N SER A 338 -10.89 16.26 15.91
CA SER A 338 -11.40 15.79 17.20
C SER A 338 -11.02 14.33 17.49
N ARG A 339 -11.12 13.43 16.50
CA ARG A 339 -10.70 12.02 16.64
C ARG A 339 -9.21 11.85 16.93
N LEU A 340 -8.39 12.83 16.55
CA LEU A 340 -6.95 12.87 16.82
C LEU A 340 -6.61 13.51 18.18
N GLY A 341 -7.62 13.85 19.01
CA GLY A 341 -7.43 14.56 20.28
C GLY A 341 -7.18 16.07 20.12
N LEU A 342 -7.36 16.60 18.91
CA LEU A 342 -7.14 18.01 18.55
C LEU A 342 -8.48 18.76 18.43
N GLU A 343 -9.40 18.49 19.35
CA GLU A 343 -10.69 19.20 19.39
C GLU A 343 -10.48 20.72 19.49
N ALA A 344 -11.23 21.45 18.67
CA ALA A 344 -11.15 22.91 18.56
C ALA A 344 -9.73 23.46 18.28
N LEU A 345 -8.87 22.68 17.60
CA LEU A 345 -7.64 23.20 17.01
C LEU A 345 -7.93 24.30 15.97
N ALA A 346 -8.97 24.07 15.16
CA ALA A 346 -9.49 25.03 14.20
C ALA A 346 -10.80 25.63 14.73
N VAL A 347 -10.82 26.94 14.99
CA VAL A 347 -11.99 27.66 15.55
C VAL A 347 -12.89 28.27 14.47
N SER A 348 -14.20 28.36 14.72
CA SER A 348 -15.15 29.06 13.84
C SER A 348 -15.32 30.52 14.26
N PRO A 349 -15.52 31.47 13.33
CA PRO A 349 -16.02 32.80 13.70
C PRO A 349 -17.44 32.74 14.31
N THR A 350 -18.29 31.82 13.87
CA THR A 350 -19.71 31.72 14.29
C THR A 350 -19.92 30.99 15.62
N ASP A 351 -18.98 30.12 16.01
CA ASP A 351 -19.01 29.28 17.21
C ASP A 351 -17.84 29.59 18.17
N LEU A 352 -17.19 30.75 18.01
CA LEU A 352 -15.90 31.10 18.60
C LEU A 352 -15.84 30.82 20.11
N ARG A 353 -16.82 31.30 20.89
CA ARG A 353 -16.86 31.10 22.34
C ARG A 353 -16.80 29.62 22.73
N ARG A 354 -17.60 28.78 22.05
CA ARG A 354 -17.67 27.34 22.32
C ARG A 354 -16.35 26.67 21.98
N ASP A 355 -15.79 27.03 20.82
CA ASP A 355 -14.54 26.47 20.33
C ASP A 355 -13.36 26.87 21.24
N LEU A 356 -13.28 28.12 21.69
CA LEU A 356 -12.25 28.58 22.63
C LEU A 356 -12.33 27.88 23.99
N ILE A 357 -13.53 27.69 24.55
CA ILE A 357 -13.70 26.94 25.81
C ILE A 357 -13.20 25.49 25.65
N ARG A 358 -13.49 24.85 24.51
CA ARG A 358 -13.01 23.51 24.19
C ARG A 358 -11.48 23.48 23.98
N ALA A 359 -10.92 24.48 23.31
CA ALA A 359 -9.49 24.62 23.10
C ALA A 359 -8.73 24.79 24.43
N ILE A 360 -9.24 25.61 25.36
CA ILE A 360 -8.71 25.71 26.74
C ILE A 360 -8.81 24.35 27.42
N GLY A 361 -10.00 23.72 27.39
CA GLY A 361 -10.21 22.41 27.99
C GLY A 361 -9.25 21.33 27.46
N ARG A 362 -8.91 21.35 26.17
CA ARG A 362 -7.90 20.49 25.55
C ARG A 362 -6.50 20.81 26.08
N ASN A 363 -6.10 22.08 26.09
CA ASN A 363 -4.78 22.51 26.55
C ASN A 363 -4.55 22.19 28.03
N GLU A 364 -5.56 22.39 28.90
CA GLU A 364 -5.45 22.10 30.33
C GLU A 364 -5.34 20.60 30.63
N LYS A 365 -5.96 19.74 29.80
CA LYS A 365 -5.96 18.28 29.97
C LYS A 365 -4.78 17.57 29.31
N ALA A 366 -4.12 18.19 28.34
CA ALA A 366 -3.06 17.54 27.59
C ALA A 366 -1.82 17.26 28.46
N THR A 367 -1.27 16.07 28.33
CA THR A 367 -0.07 15.59 29.03
C THR A 367 0.98 15.14 28.03
N GLN A 368 2.25 15.14 28.43
CA GLN A 368 3.34 14.71 27.54
C GLN A 368 3.23 13.20 27.26
N PRO A 369 3.06 12.78 26.00
CA PRO A 369 3.11 11.37 25.64
C PRO A 369 4.52 10.81 25.84
N LYS A 370 4.62 9.58 26.36
CA LYS A 370 5.89 8.85 26.48
C LYS A 370 6.14 8.06 25.20
N VAL A 371 6.92 8.62 24.27
CA VAL A 371 7.18 8.02 22.95
C VAL A 371 8.60 7.48 22.79
N ALA A 372 9.52 7.74 23.72
CA ALA A 372 10.92 7.38 23.58
C ALA A 372 11.14 5.89 23.26
N ASP A 373 10.51 4.99 24.01
CA ASP A 373 10.63 3.53 23.79
C ASP A 373 10.02 3.09 22.44
N ILE A 374 8.96 3.78 22.00
CA ILE A 374 8.28 3.53 20.72
C ILE A 374 9.20 3.97 19.58
N ASP A 375 9.77 5.18 19.68
CA ASP A 375 10.65 5.76 18.67
C ASP A 375 11.96 4.96 18.55
N GLU A 376 12.54 4.50 19.66
CA GLU A 376 13.73 3.63 19.65
C GLU A 376 13.42 2.28 18.99
N ALA A 377 12.27 1.67 19.34
CA ALA A 377 11.83 0.44 18.71
C ALA A 377 11.57 0.62 17.21
N LEU A 378 10.99 1.75 16.80
CA LEU A 378 10.70 2.08 15.40
C LEU A 378 11.99 2.15 14.59
N VAL A 379 12.98 2.91 15.06
CA VAL A 379 14.28 3.05 14.38
C VAL A 379 14.96 1.70 14.25
N ARG A 380 14.98 0.90 15.33
CA ARG A 380 15.58 -0.45 15.30
C ARG A 380 14.88 -1.36 14.30
N LEU A 381 13.55 -1.40 14.29
CA LEU A 381 12.76 -2.26 13.39
C LEU A 381 12.89 -1.81 11.93
N ARG A 382 12.87 -0.49 11.66
CA ARG A 382 13.15 0.08 10.33
C ARG A 382 14.52 -0.37 9.83
N SER A 383 15.57 -0.21 10.65
CA SER A 383 16.93 -0.63 10.28
C SER A 383 16.97 -2.10 9.89
N VAL A 384 16.50 -3.00 10.77
CA VAL A 384 16.60 -4.45 10.53
C VAL A 384 15.80 -4.90 9.30
N LEU A 385 14.58 -4.38 9.11
CA LEU A 385 13.74 -4.76 7.96
C LEU A 385 14.27 -4.18 6.64
N ARG A 386 14.85 -2.98 6.66
CA ARG A 386 15.52 -2.41 5.49
C ARG A 386 16.80 -3.15 5.14
N ASP A 387 17.60 -3.51 6.15
CA ASP A 387 18.80 -4.31 5.94
C ASP A 387 18.44 -5.66 5.31
N TYR A 388 17.36 -6.30 5.77
CA TYR A 388 16.82 -7.53 5.17
C TYR A 388 16.39 -7.32 3.71
N ARG A 389 15.54 -6.31 3.43
CA ARG A 389 15.08 -6.01 2.06
C ARG A 389 16.23 -5.66 1.13
N GLY A 390 17.18 -4.85 1.59
CA GLY A 390 18.38 -4.48 0.87
C GLY A 390 19.27 -5.69 0.59
N ALA A 391 19.42 -6.62 1.53
CA ALA A 391 20.20 -7.84 1.33
C ALA A 391 19.58 -8.79 0.29
N LEU A 392 18.25 -8.80 0.14
CA LEU A 392 17.58 -9.60 -0.91
C LEU A 392 17.90 -9.09 -2.32
N THR A 393 18.00 -7.78 -2.51
CA THR A 393 18.11 -7.15 -3.84
C THR A 393 19.52 -6.70 -4.20
N ARG A 394 20.38 -6.50 -3.21
CA ARG A 394 21.76 -6.05 -3.44
C ARG A 394 22.50 -7.06 -4.31
N VAL A 395 23.03 -6.57 -5.42
CA VAL A 395 23.96 -7.33 -6.26
C VAL A 395 25.30 -7.43 -5.53
N HIS A 396 25.74 -8.64 -5.25
CA HIS A 396 27.01 -8.87 -4.55
C HIS A 396 28.19 -8.83 -5.54
N GLU A 397 29.11 -7.89 -5.35
CA GLU A 397 30.24 -7.65 -6.29
C GLU A 397 31.07 -8.90 -6.59
N ASP A 398 31.23 -9.79 -5.62
CA ASP A 398 32.02 -11.03 -5.78
C ASP A 398 31.39 -12.05 -6.74
N VAL A 399 30.07 -12.03 -6.91
CA VAL A 399 29.31 -13.05 -7.67
C VAL A 399 28.40 -12.46 -8.74
N GLY A 400 28.23 -11.15 -8.79
CA GLY A 400 27.49 -10.44 -9.85
C GLY A 400 25.96 -10.61 -9.80
N VAL A 401 25.41 -11.24 -8.77
CA VAL A 401 23.98 -11.58 -8.66
C VAL A 401 23.40 -11.21 -7.29
N SER A 402 22.08 -11.11 -7.19
CA SER A 402 21.36 -10.91 -5.91
C SER A 402 20.78 -12.21 -5.36
N VAL A 403 20.43 -12.22 -4.07
CA VAL A 403 19.75 -13.38 -3.44
C VAL A 403 18.39 -13.63 -4.09
N LEU A 404 17.65 -12.56 -4.38
CA LEU A 404 16.35 -12.69 -5.02
C LEU A 404 16.48 -13.29 -6.43
N GLU A 405 17.46 -12.86 -7.21
CA GLU A 405 17.76 -13.43 -8.52
C GLU A 405 18.13 -14.92 -8.43
N ALA A 406 18.88 -15.32 -7.40
CA ALA A 406 19.20 -16.71 -7.14
C ALA A 406 17.93 -17.53 -6.84
N THR A 407 17.05 -17.05 -5.94
CA THR A 407 15.79 -17.76 -5.65
C THR A 407 14.88 -17.85 -6.88
N ARG A 408 14.73 -16.77 -7.66
CA ARG A 408 13.94 -16.77 -8.91
C ARG A 408 14.47 -17.77 -9.92
N THR A 409 15.79 -17.84 -10.09
CA THR A 409 16.41 -18.73 -11.08
C THR A 409 16.34 -20.18 -10.65
N LEU A 410 16.58 -20.48 -9.38
CA LEU A 410 16.40 -21.83 -8.84
C LEU A 410 14.94 -22.29 -8.93
N THR A 411 13.98 -21.41 -8.68
CA THR A 411 12.55 -21.72 -8.86
C THR A 411 12.20 -22.00 -10.32
N ARG A 412 12.77 -21.25 -11.28
CA ARG A 412 12.60 -21.55 -12.72
C ARG A 412 13.17 -22.93 -13.08
N LEU A 413 14.36 -23.26 -12.59
CA LEU A 413 14.99 -24.57 -12.82
C LEU A 413 14.18 -25.71 -12.21
N ALA A 414 13.62 -25.52 -11.00
CA ALA A 414 12.77 -26.50 -10.35
C ALA A 414 11.42 -26.71 -11.06
N ALA A 415 10.98 -25.76 -11.89
CA ALA A 415 9.74 -25.80 -12.64
C ALA A 415 9.88 -26.42 -14.05
N LEU A 416 11.07 -26.88 -14.43
CA LEU A 416 11.30 -27.62 -15.69
C LEU A 416 10.56 -28.98 -15.67
N PRO A 417 10.20 -29.54 -16.84
CA PRO A 417 9.56 -30.86 -16.93
C PRO A 417 10.37 -31.97 -16.25
N GLU A 418 11.69 -31.89 -16.37
CA GLU A 418 12.66 -32.73 -15.65
C GLU A 418 13.62 -31.81 -14.86
N PRO A 419 13.32 -31.51 -13.59
CA PRO A 419 14.13 -30.56 -12.83
C PRO A 419 15.53 -31.13 -12.51
N PRO A 420 16.56 -30.26 -12.47
CA PRO A 420 17.88 -30.64 -11.99
C PRO A 420 17.79 -31.19 -10.56
N SER A 421 18.57 -32.23 -10.27
CA SER A 421 18.55 -32.88 -8.95
C SER A 421 19.94 -33.07 -8.36
N THR A 422 20.93 -32.31 -8.84
CA THR A 422 22.29 -32.31 -8.29
C THR A 422 22.32 -31.77 -6.86
N THR A 423 23.05 -32.49 -6.02
CA THR A 423 23.38 -32.17 -4.64
C THR A 423 24.79 -31.57 -4.51
N ALA A 424 25.56 -31.50 -5.60
CA ALA A 424 26.88 -30.93 -5.65
C ALA A 424 26.86 -29.46 -5.19
N ARG A 425 27.88 -29.10 -4.41
CA ARG A 425 28.13 -27.73 -3.96
C ARG A 425 29.52 -27.30 -4.37
N LEU A 426 29.57 -26.18 -5.08
CA LEU A 426 30.79 -25.59 -5.60
C LEU A 426 31.44 -24.74 -4.53
N GLY A 427 32.77 -24.82 -4.41
CA GLY A 427 33.52 -23.93 -3.53
C GLY A 427 33.46 -22.49 -4.01
N ILE A 428 33.64 -21.53 -3.10
CA ILE A 428 33.56 -20.09 -3.40
C ILE A 428 34.48 -19.63 -4.54
N ARG A 429 35.63 -20.28 -4.73
CA ARG A 429 36.54 -19.99 -5.85
C ARG A 429 35.89 -20.31 -7.20
N ALA A 430 35.28 -21.48 -7.32
CA ALA A 430 34.57 -21.92 -8.53
C ALA A 430 33.38 -20.99 -8.82
N VAL A 431 32.60 -20.67 -7.77
CA VAL A 431 31.47 -19.75 -7.87
C VAL A 431 31.89 -18.39 -8.44
N ARG A 432 32.95 -17.78 -7.88
CA ARG A 432 33.49 -16.50 -8.35
C ARG A 432 34.05 -16.56 -9.77
N GLN A 433 34.76 -17.64 -10.11
CA GLN A 433 35.33 -17.81 -11.44
C GLN A 433 34.25 -17.96 -12.53
N LEU A 434 33.10 -18.54 -12.16
CA LEU A 434 31.96 -18.79 -13.03
C LEU A 434 30.84 -17.74 -12.91
N ALA A 435 31.10 -16.62 -12.22
CA ALA A 435 30.08 -15.60 -11.97
C ALA A 435 29.65 -14.86 -13.24
N GLY A 436 30.59 -14.56 -14.14
CA GLY A 436 30.33 -13.79 -15.35
C GLY A 436 29.66 -14.59 -16.47
N ASP A 437 30.32 -15.65 -16.94
CA ASP A 437 29.82 -16.47 -18.05
C ASP A 437 30.08 -17.96 -17.79
N ARG A 438 29.01 -18.75 -17.82
CA ARG A 438 29.02 -20.20 -17.62
C ARG A 438 28.84 -20.99 -18.91
N SER A 439 28.57 -20.31 -20.03
CA SER A 439 28.28 -20.95 -21.32
C SER A 439 29.45 -21.81 -21.82
N ALA A 440 30.69 -21.36 -21.61
CA ALA A 440 31.89 -22.12 -21.93
C ALA A 440 31.97 -23.41 -21.09
N ALA A 441 31.80 -23.31 -19.76
CA ALA A 441 31.82 -24.47 -18.88
C ALA A 441 30.68 -25.46 -19.17
N ALA A 442 29.47 -24.97 -19.47
CA ALA A 442 28.33 -25.78 -19.90
C ALA A 442 28.62 -26.51 -21.22
N SER A 443 29.23 -25.82 -22.18
CA SER A 443 29.61 -26.41 -23.48
C SER A 443 30.69 -27.50 -23.31
N THR A 444 31.69 -27.26 -22.46
CA THR A 444 32.73 -28.24 -22.12
C THR A 444 32.13 -29.45 -21.39
N LEU A 445 31.16 -29.25 -20.48
CA LEU A 445 30.41 -30.35 -19.83
C LEU A 445 29.59 -31.16 -20.83
N ALA A 446 28.88 -30.50 -21.76
CA ALA A 446 28.10 -31.17 -22.80
C ALA A 446 28.99 -32.00 -23.73
N LEU A 447 30.15 -31.46 -24.11
CA LEU A 447 31.14 -32.19 -24.90
C LEU A 447 31.68 -33.41 -24.14
N ALA A 448 31.98 -33.28 -22.85
CA ALA A 448 32.39 -34.41 -22.01
C ALA A 448 31.29 -35.49 -21.91
N ALA A 449 30.02 -35.08 -21.75
CA ALA A 449 28.86 -35.98 -21.74
C ALA A 449 28.72 -36.73 -23.07
N ARG A 450 28.85 -36.04 -24.21
CA ARG A 450 28.78 -36.60 -25.56
C ARG A 450 29.85 -37.67 -25.79
N LEU A 451 31.06 -37.42 -25.29
CA LEU A 451 32.18 -38.36 -25.34
C LEU A 451 32.03 -39.53 -24.36
N GLY A 452 30.97 -39.54 -23.54
CA GLY A 452 30.60 -40.64 -22.66
C GLY A 452 31.26 -40.59 -21.28
N GLU A 453 31.69 -39.41 -20.81
CA GLU A 453 32.26 -39.25 -19.45
C GLU A 453 31.27 -39.69 -18.36
N PHE A 454 29.99 -39.32 -18.50
CA PHE A 454 28.96 -39.62 -17.50
C PHE A 454 28.25 -40.96 -17.70
N ARG A 455 28.66 -41.79 -18.68
CA ARG A 455 28.05 -43.12 -18.89
C ARG A 455 28.57 -44.19 -17.93
N VAL A 456 29.65 -43.90 -17.22
CA VAL A 456 30.37 -44.85 -16.38
C VAL A 456 30.70 -44.18 -15.06
N GLY A 457 30.12 -44.68 -13.96
CA GLY A 457 30.37 -44.19 -12.61
C GLY A 457 31.47 -44.95 -11.86
N PRO A 458 31.77 -44.54 -10.61
CA PRO A 458 32.76 -45.18 -9.74
C PRO A 458 32.52 -46.68 -9.51
N ASP A 459 31.26 -47.10 -9.52
CA ASP A 459 30.85 -48.47 -9.23
C ASP A 459 30.68 -49.33 -10.51
N ASP A 460 30.62 -48.72 -11.69
CA ASP A 460 30.36 -49.41 -12.96
C ASP A 460 31.63 -49.95 -13.62
N SER A 461 32.76 -49.25 -13.44
CA SER A 461 34.02 -49.64 -14.07
C SER A 461 35.21 -49.40 -13.14
N PRO A 462 36.10 -50.38 -13.01
CA PRO A 462 37.40 -50.16 -12.37
C PRO A 462 38.27 -49.13 -13.11
N TRP A 463 37.95 -48.76 -14.35
CA TRP A 463 38.63 -47.71 -15.08
C TRP A 463 38.18 -46.29 -14.70
N TYR A 464 37.14 -46.15 -13.87
CA TYR A 464 36.65 -44.84 -13.43
C TYR A 464 37.73 -44.03 -12.69
N GLY A 465 37.92 -42.78 -13.10
CA GLY A 465 38.91 -41.87 -12.49
C GLY A 465 40.36 -42.12 -12.87
N VAL A 466 40.65 -43.10 -13.73
CA VAL A 466 42.01 -43.37 -14.22
C VAL A 466 42.32 -42.46 -15.41
N THR A 467 43.47 -41.78 -15.35
CA THR A 467 43.94 -40.89 -16.41
C THR A 467 45.14 -41.48 -17.11
N PHE A 468 45.15 -41.42 -18.44
CA PHE A 468 46.26 -41.91 -19.27
C PHE A 468 46.83 -40.77 -20.11
N SER A 469 48.14 -40.79 -20.32
CA SER A 469 48.85 -39.86 -21.20
C SER A 469 48.56 -40.09 -22.69
N SER A 470 48.22 -41.32 -23.08
CA SER A 470 47.89 -41.66 -24.46
C SER A 470 46.91 -42.85 -24.54
N THR A 471 46.25 -42.98 -25.69
CA THR A 471 45.39 -44.13 -25.99
C THR A 471 46.19 -45.44 -26.01
N GLU A 472 47.48 -45.40 -26.37
CA GLU A 472 48.33 -46.60 -26.37
C GLU A 472 48.68 -47.04 -24.95
N ASP A 473 48.91 -46.10 -24.02
CA ASP A 473 49.13 -46.42 -22.60
C ASP A 473 47.89 -47.08 -21.98
N ALA A 474 46.69 -46.57 -22.31
CA ALA A 474 45.42 -47.16 -21.87
C ALA A 474 45.22 -48.58 -22.43
N ARG A 475 45.48 -48.78 -23.72
CA ARG A 475 45.42 -50.11 -24.36
C ARG A 475 46.49 -51.06 -23.80
N GLN A 476 47.67 -50.57 -23.46
CA GLN A 476 48.72 -51.36 -22.83
C GLN A 476 48.31 -51.79 -21.41
N ALA A 477 47.77 -50.89 -20.59
CA ALA A 477 47.26 -51.23 -19.27
C ALA A 477 46.09 -52.24 -19.34
N HIS A 478 45.17 -52.08 -20.31
CA HIS A 478 44.08 -53.01 -20.53
C HIS A 478 44.57 -54.40 -21.00
N ARG A 479 45.53 -54.46 -21.94
CA ARG A 479 46.20 -55.71 -22.33
C ARG A 479 46.91 -56.37 -21.16
N MET A 480 47.56 -55.59 -20.30
CA MET A 480 48.25 -56.08 -19.10
C MET A 480 47.24 -56.67 -18.10
N ALA A 481 46.13 -55.96 -17.83
CA ALA A 481 45.04 -56.47 -16.99
C ALA A 481 44.44 -57.76 -17.57
N GLY A 482 44.25 -57.83 -18.89
CA GLY A 482 43.81 -59.02 -19.59
C GLY A 482 44.76 -60.20 -19.44
N LYS A 483 46.07 -59.96 -19.56
CA LYS A 483 47.13 -60.98 -19.36
C LYS A 483 47.18 -61.47 -17.91
N LEU A 484 47.16 -60.55 -16.95
CA LEU A 484 47.12 -60.85 -15.52
C LEU A 484 45.88 -61.68 -15.15
N HIS A 485 44.71 -61.29 -15.66
CA HIS A 485 43.44 -61.96 -15.38
C HIS A 485 43.34 -63.35 -16.02
N ARG A 486 43.71 -63.48 -17.30
CA ARG A 486 43.49 -64.72 -18.08
C ARG A 486 44.61 -65.75 -17.91
N THR A 487 45.81 -65.33 -17.51
CA THR A 487 46.99 -66.21 -17.52
C THR A 487 47.88 -66.03 -16.29
N SER A 488 48.53 -64.87 -16.11
CA SER A 488 49.63 -64.75 -15.14
C SER A 488 49.22 -65.01 -13.69
N VAL A 489 48.09 -64.45 -13.22
CA VAL A 489 47.60 -64.65 -11.85
C VAL A 489 47.02 -66.05 -11.65
N PRO A 490 46.14 -66.59 -12.53
CA PRO A 490 45.69 -67.97 -12.44
C PRO A 490 46.82 -69.00 -12.34
N ASP A 491 47.82 -68.92 -13.23
CA ASP A 491 48.96 -69.85 -13.27
C ASP A 491 49.78 -69.78 -11.97
N LEU A 492 50.02 -68.57 -11.45
CA LEU A 492 50.72 -68.37 -10.19
C LEU A 492 49.93 -68.90 -9.00
N LEU A 493 48.60 -68.69 -8.97
CA LEU A 493 47.76 -69.18 -7.88
C LEU A 493 47.74 -70.71 -7.87
N GLU A 494 47.58 -71.35 -9.04
CA GLU A 494 47.60 -72.81 -9.17
C GLU A 494 48.92 -73.38 -8.65
N ARG A 495 50.06 -72.91 -9.16
CA ARG A 495 51.40 -73.40 -8.77
C ARG A 495 51.79 -72.99 -7.36
N GLY A 496 51.38 -71.80 -6.92
CA GLY A 496 51.61 -71.29 -5.57
C GLY A 496 50.87 -72.12 -4.53
N TYR A 497 49.58 -72.42 -4.76
CA TYR A 497 48.83 -73.30 -3.86
C TYR A 497 49.33 -74.74 -3.91
N GLU A 498 49.70 -75.25 -5.09
CA GLU A 498 50.33 -76.58 -5.22
C GLU A 498 51.63 -76.65 -4.40
N LEU A 499 52.50 -75.65 -4.52
CA LEU A 499 53.76 -75.57 -3.77
C LEU A 499 53.52 -75.50 -2.25
N ILE A 500 52.59 -74.66 -1.81
CA ILE A 500 52.28 -74.53 -0.37
C ILE A 500 51.61 -75.80 0.17
N SER A 501 50.84 -76.54 -0.65
CA SER A 501 50.23 -77.82 -0.26
C SER A 501 51.26 -78.93 0.02
N GLN A 502 52.48 -78.83 -0.56
CA GLN A 502 53.60 -79.72 -0.25
C GLN A 502 54.24 -79.39 1.10
N THR A 503 53.85 -78.28 1.74
CA THR A 503 54.28 -77.87 3.08
C THR A 503 53.12 -77.98 4.06
N ARG A 504 53.39 -77.78 5.35
CA ARG A 504 52.36 -77.71 6.41
C ARG A 504 51.95 -76.27 6.72
N MET A 505 52.22 -75.32 5.83
CA MET A 505 51.80 -73.93 6.00
C MET A 505 50.31 -73.75 5.72
N ARG A 506 49.67 -72.80 6.39
CA ARG A 506 48.33 -72.33 6.02
C ARG A 506 48.34 -71.71 4.61
N PRO A 507 47.26 -71.83 3.81
CA PRO A 507 47.17 -71.17 2.51
C PRO A 507 47.39 -69.64 2.61
N PHE A 508 48.01 -69.04 1.59
CA PHE A 508 48.13 -67.59 1.48
C PHE A 508 46.81 -66.96 1.00
N SER A 509 46.58 -65.72 1.40
CA SER A 509 45.37 -64.93 1.14
C SER A 509 45.59 -63.74 0.20
N THR A 510 46.85 -63.36 -0.03
CA THR A 510 47.29 -62.28 -0.93
C THR A 510 48.57 -62.69 -1.69
N ILE A 511 48.89 -61.98 -2.77
CA ILE A 511 50.11 -62.24 -3.56
C ILE A 511 51.36 -61.76 -2.80
N ASP A 512 51.25 -60.69 -2.01
CA ASP A 512 52.32 -60.23 -1.11
C ASP A 512 52.68 -61.32 -0.07
N GLU A 513 51.67 -61.97 0.51
CA GLU A 513 51.85 -63.04 1.50
C GLU A 513 52.49 -64.30 0.88
N LEU A 514 52.15 -64.65 -0.37
CA LEU A 514 52.87 -65.69 -1.11
C LEU A 514 54.36 -65.34 -1.25
N GLY A 515 54.68 -64.07 -1.53
CA GLY A 515 56.06 -63.59 -1.59
C GLY A 515 56.82 -63.70 -0.27
N GLU A 516 56.15 -63.46 0.86
CA GLU A 516 56.71 -63.68 2.19
C GLU A 516 57.02 -65.16 2.43
N TYR A 517 56.10 -66.04 2.05
CA TYR A 517 56.27 -67.49 2.20
C TYR A 517 57.46 -67.99 1.38
N LEU A 518 57.57 -67.56 0.12
CA LEU A 518 58.66 -67.97 -0.77
C LEU A 518 60.02 -67.45 -0.28
N ARG A 519 60.10 -66.21 0.22
CA ARG A 519 61.32 -65.65 0.85
C ARG A 519 61.73 -66.43 2.08
N LEU A 520 60.77 -66.81 2.92
CA LEU A 520 61.03 -67.64 4.10
C LEU A 520 61.56 -69.03 3.70
N LEU A 521 60.88 -69.70 2.77
CA LEU A 521 61.26 -71.02 2.26
C LEU A 521 62.66 -71.00 1.62
N HIS A 522 62.99 -69.96 0.85
CA HIS A 522 64.32 -69.79 0.26
C HIS A 522 65.37 -69.52 1.34
N GLY A 523 65.07 -68.67 2.32
CA GLY A 523 65.95 -68.43 3.45
C GLY A 523 66.21 -69.69 4.28
N ILE A 524 65.20 -70.54 4.44
CA ILE A 524 65.33 -71.84 5.11
C ILE A 524 66.18 -72.79 4.24
N ARG A 525 66.00 -72.81 2.92
CA ARG A 525 66.84 -73.57 1.98
C ARG A 525 68.32 -73.20 2.14
N ASP A 526 68.63 -71.91 2.11
CA ASP A 526 70.00 -71.40 2.28
C ASP A 526 70.60 -71.78 3.64
N SER A 527 69.79 -71.78 4.69
CA SER A 527 70.19 -72.23 6.02
C SER A 527 70.42 -73.74 6.05
N LEU A 528 69.55 -74.54 5.43
CA LEU A 528 69.64 -76.00 5.38
C LEU A 528 70.73 -76.52 4.44
N ASP A 529 71.25 -75.70 3.53
CA ASP A 529 72.44 -76.00 2.73
C ASP A 529 73.71 -76.02 3.60
N ARG A 530 73.72 -75.24 4.69
CA ARG A 530 74.88 -75.10 5.59
C ARG A 530 74.70 -75.85 6.91
N PHE A 531 73.47 -75.99 7.37
CA PHE A 531 73.10 -76.62 8.63
C PHE A 531 72.21 -77.85 8.41
N ALA A 532 72.28 -78.82 9.33
CA ALA A 532 71.37 -79.95 9.36
C ALA A 532 69.95 -79.50 9.80
N PRO A 533 68.87 -80.16 9.31
CA PRO A 533 67.48 -79.82 9.68
C PRO A 533 67.22 -79.73 11.18
N ALA A 534 67.92 -80.54 11.98
CA ALA A 534 67.84 -80.56 13.44
C ALA A 534 68.10 -79.18 14.11
N VAL A 535 68.73 -78.23 13.40
CA VAL A 535 68.94 -76.86 13.91
C VAL A 535 67.62 -76.10 14.13
N PHE A 536 66.55 -76.46 13.40
CA PHE A 536 65.22 -75.86 13.54
C PHE A 536 64.36 -76.53 14.63
N GLU A 537 64.81 -77.62 15.25
CA GLU A 537 64.05 -78.37 16.26
C GLU A 537 64.18 -77.78 17.67
N ARG A 538 65.36 -77.26 18.05
CA ARG A 538 65.64 -76.78 19.43
C ARG A 538 65.78 -75.26 19.55
N PRO A 539 65.33 -74.63 20.65
CA PRO A 539 65.50 -73.19 20.87
C PRO A 539 66.99 -72.80 20.77
N LEU A 540 67.31 -71.84 19.91
CA LEU A 540 68.69 -71.43 19.65
C LEU A 540 69.15 -70.27 20.53
N ALA A 541 68.27 -69.71 21.37
CA ALA A 541 68.53 -68.53 22.20
C ALA A 541 69.83 -68.64 23.03
N ASP A 542 70.03 -69.79 23.69
CA ASP A 542 71.24 -70.02 24.49
C ASP A 542 72.50 -70.17 23.61
N MET A 543 72.36 -70.74 22.42
CA MET A 543 73.46 -70.87 21.47
C MET A 543 73.84 -69.51 20.86
N ILE A 544 72.86 -68.68 20.49
CA ILE A 544 73.07 -67.32 19.99
C ILE A 544 73.78 -66.48 21.07
N LYS A 545 73.28 -66.54 22.31
CA LYS A 545 73.87 -65.84 23.47
C LYS A 545 75.29 -66.31 23.78
N ALA A 546 75.62 -67.59 23.53
CA ALA A 546 76.97 -68.11 23.67
C ALA A 546 77.97 -67.46 22.68
N PHE A 547 77.54 -66.98 21.50
CA PHE A 547 78.40 -66.28 20.54
C PHE A 547 78.45 -64.74 20.69
N GLY A 548 77.59 -64.14 21.53
CA GLY A 548 77.61 -62.70 21.82
C GLY A 548 78.84 -62.20 22.60
N SER A 549 78.85 -60.94 23.03
CA SER A 549 79.95 -60.35 23.81
C SER A 549 80.09 -60.99 25.20
N ARG A 550 81.27 -60.90 25.85
CA ARG A 550 81.49 -61.51 27.18
C ARG A 550 80.76 -60.79 28.30
N ARG A 551 80.42 -59.50 28.13
CA ARG A 551 79.60 -58.73 29.08
C ARG A 551 78.11 -59.06 28.97
N ASP A 552 77.60 -59.33 27.77
CA ASP A 552 76.15 -59.50 27.56
C ASP A 552 75.64 -60.93 27.82
N SER A 553 76.53 -61.93 27.82
CA SER A 553 76.09 -63.35 27.89
C SER A 553 75.73 -63.86 29.29
N GLY A 554 76.30 -63.33 30.37
CA GLY A 554 76.08 -63.82 31.75
C GLY A 554 76.39 -65.32 32.01
N MET A 555 76.91 -66.07 31.03
CA MET A 555 77.04 -67.54 31.08
C MET A 555 78.41 -68.02 31.60
N PRO A 556 78.47 -69.11 32.39
CA PRO A 556 79.73 -69.77 32.76
C PRO A 556 80.56 -70.23 31.54
N SER A 557 81.89 -70.10 31.62
CA SER A 557 82.81 -70.37 30.50
C SER A 557 82.74 -71.82 29.98
N ALA A 558 82.47 -72.79 30.86
CA ALA A 558 82.29 -74.19 30.50
C ALA A 558 81.01 -74.42 29.68
N GLN A 559 79.90 -73.80 30.08
CA GLN A 559 78.61 -73.87 29.36
C GLN A 559 78.70 -73.18 27.99
N ARG A 560 79.38 -72.03 27.90
CA ARG A 560 79.62 -71.32 26.63
C ARG A 560 80.42 -72.15 25.63
N ARG A 561 81.51 -72.81 26.08
CA ARG A 561 82.30 -73.70 25.21
C ARG A 561 81.50 -74.91 24.74
N ARG A 562 80.66 -75.48 25.60
CA ARG A 562 79.75 -76.59 25.26
C ARG A 562 78.74 -76.17 24.18
N LEU A 563 78.06 -75.04 24.36
CA LEU A 563 77.08 -74.52 23.40
C LEU A 563 77.70 -74.12 22.06
N LYS A 564 78.91 -73.54 22.05
CA LYS A 564 79.67 -73.27 20.81
C LYS A 564 80.14 -74.54 20.09
N ARG A 565 80.29 -75.66 20.81
CA ARG A 565 80.60 -76.97 20.21
C ARG A 565 79.34 -77.60 19.64
N LEU A 566 78.25 -77.58 20.40
CA LEU A 566 76.92 -78.04 19.98
C LEU A 566 76.44 -77.32 18.71
N SER A 567 76.64 -76.01 18.61
CA SER A 567 76.27 -75.26 17.39
C SER A 567 77.03 -75.71 16.14
N LYS A 568 78.25 -76.24 16.29
CA LYS A 568 79.03 -76.79 15.16
C LYS A 568 78.59 -78.20 14.78
N GLU A 569 77.94 -78.93 15.67
CA GLU A 569 77.35 -80.24 15.37
C GLU A 569 76.14 -80.11 14.44
N TYR A 570 75.48 -78.93 14.44
CA TYR A 570 74.43 -78.62 13.48
C TYR A 570 74.96 -78.22 12.09
N LEU A 571 76.26 -78.06 11.86
CA LEU A 571 76.79 -77.79 10.53
C LEU A 571 76.85 -79.07 9.69
N ARG A 572 76.60 -78.94 8.39
CA ARG A 572 76.83 -80.04 7.45
C ARG A 572 78.34 -80.31 7.30
N PRO A 573 78.75 -81.57 7.03
CA PRO A 573 80.15 -81.93 6.82
C PRO A 573 80.80 -81.07 5.72
N GLY A 574 81.96 -80.47 6.02
CA GLY A 574 82.74 -79.67 5.06
C GLY A 574 82.34 -78.19 4.94
N VAL A 575 81.30 -77.73 5.63
CA VAL A 575 80.84 -76.32 5.55
C VAL A 575 81.48 -75.48 6.66
N HIS A 576 82.04 -74.33 6.27
CA HIS A 576 82.53 -73.32 7.21
C HIS A 576 81.63 -72.08 7.22
N VAL A 577 81.14 -71.70 8.40
CA VAL A 577 80.35 -70.47 8.60
C VAL A 577 81.23 -69.42 9.27
N SER A 578 81.51 -68.33 8.55
CA SER A 578 82.36 -67.23 8.99
C SER A 578 81.79 -66.48 10.20
N ASP A 579 80.47 -66.28 10.22
CA ASP A 579 79.75 -65.66 11.33
C ASP A 579 78.63 -66.57 11.84
N MET A 580 78.95 -67.37 12.85
CA MET A 580 78.01 -68.29 13.48
C MET A 580 76.90 -67.55 14.24
N HIS A 581 77.18 -66.35 14.77
CA HIS A 581 76.19 -65.58 15.52
C HIS A 581 75.10 -65.07 14.58
N ALA A 582 75.49 -64.47 13.45
CA ALA A 582 74.55 -64.01 12.43
C ALA A 582 73.75 -65.17 11.82
N ALA A 583 74.39 -66.31 11.54
CA ALA A 583 73.71 -67.48 10.99
C ALA A 583 72.66 -68.08 11.94
N LEU A 584 73.00 -68.29 13.21
CA LEU A 584 72.04 -68.80 14.21
C LEU A 584 70.91 -67.81 14.50
N THR A 585 71.20 -66.50 14.50
CA THR A 585 70.17 -65.45 14.68
C THR A 585 69.20 -65.45 13.50
N ARG A 586 69.70 -65.63 12.27
CA ARG A 586 68.87 -65.75 11.07
C ARG A 586 67.98 -66.99 11.11
N ILE A 587 68.54 -68.15 11.49
CA ILE A 587 67.79 -69.41 11.65
C ILE A 587 66.71 -69.27 12.73
N GLN A 588 67.01 -68.59 13.84
CA GLN A 588 66.03 -68.32 14.90
C GLN A 588 64.88 -67.43 14.41
N SER A 589 65.18 -66.36 13.65
CA SER A 589 64.15 -65.51 13.03
C SER A 589 63.31 -66.28 12.00
N GLN A 590 63.94 -67.11 11.16
CA GLN A 590 63.24 -67.99 10.21
C GLN A 590 62.35 -69.00 10.93
N ARG A 591 62.79 -69.55 12.06
CA ARG A 591 61.99 -70.46 12.89
C ARG A 591 60.77 -69.77 13.47
N GLU A 592 60.93 -68.56 14.02
CA GLU A 592 59.83 -67.78 14.58
C GLU A 592 58.79 -67.45 13.50
N GLN A 593 59.23 -67.06 12.30
CA GLN A 593 58.36 -66.82 11.14
C GLN A 593 57.67 -68.10 10.67
N TRP A 594 58.40 -69.22 10.58
CA TRP A 594 57.83 -70.52 10.22
C TRP A 594 56.75 -70.96 11.21
N GLN A 595 57.00 -70.84 12.51
CA GLN A 595 56.04 -71.21 13.57
C GLN A 595 54.75 -70.38 13.58
N GLN A 596 54.74 -69.19 12.96
CA GLN A 596 53.53 -68.39 12.80
C GLN A 596 52.65 -68.88 11.63
N LEU A 597 53.18 -69.72 10.75
CA LEU A 597 52.54 -70.14 9.51
C LEU A 597 52.12 -71.62 9.52
N VAL A 598 52.62 -72.42 10.47
CA VAL A 598 52.35 -73.86 10.61
C VAL A 598 51.86 -74.21 12.02
N ASP A 599 51.37 -75.44 12.21
CA ASP A 599 51.02 -75.96 13.54
C ASP A 599 52.24 -76.15 14.45
N VAL A 600 52.02 -76.01 15.77
CA VAL A 600 53.10 -76.04 16.78
C VAL A 600 53.88 -77.36 16.74
N GLY A 601 55.18 -77.26 16.49
CA GLY A 601 56.10 -78.41 16.52
C GLY A 601 56.49 -78.97 15.15
N THR A 602 55.95 -78.43 14.05
CA THR A 602 56.30 -78.86 12.70
C THR A 602 57.63 -78.26 12.23
N ILE A 603 58.52 -79.10 11.72
CA ILE A 603 59.82 -78.69 11.16
C ILE A 603 59.69 -78.21 9.71
N PRO A 604 60.59 -77.33 9.22
CA PRO A 604 60.56 -76.88 7.84
C PRO A 604 60.84 -77.99 6.83
N GLU A 605 59.90 -78.20 5.90
CA GLU A 605 60.05 -79.05 4.72
C GLU A 605 60.24 -78.15 3.48
N LEU A 606 61.20 -78.52 2.61
CA LEU A 606 61.49 -77.78 1.39
C LEU A 606 60.67 -78.35 0.23
N PRO A 607 59.72 -77.59 -0.34
CA PRO A 607 58.91 -78.06 -1.45
C PRO A 607 59.70 -78.11 -2.76
N LEU A 608 59.28 -78.98 -3.68
CA LEU A 608 59.84 -79.05 -5.02
C LEU A 608 59.28 -77.91 -5.88
N GLY A 609 60.08 -77.36 -6.79
CA GLY A 609 59.65 -76.26 -7.67
C GLY A 609 59.70 -74.86 -7.04
N LEU A 610 60.28 -74.70 -5.83
CA LEU A 610 60.39 -73.40 -5.14
C LEU A 610 61.03 -72.30 -5.99
N SER A 611 62.06 -72.63 -6.76
CA SER A 611 62.73 -71.67 -7.63
C SER A 611 61.86 -71.23 -8.81
N ASP A 612 61.01 -72.11 -9.34
CA ASP A 612 60.17 -71.83 -10.50
C ASP A 612 58.99 -70.93 -10.11
N VAL A 613 58.33 -71.23 -8.98
CA VAL A 613 57.26 -70.40 -8.41
C VAL A 613 57.79 -69.02 -7.97
N GLN A 614 59.03 -68.95 -7.47
CA GLN A 614 59.67 -67.67 -7.13
C GLN A 614 59.84 -66.76 -8.35
N VAL A 615 60.25 -67.32 -9.49
CA VAL A 615 60.42 -66.55 -10.74
C VAL A 615 59.06 -66.09 -11.27
N GLU A 616 58.04 -66.93 -11.23
CA GLU A 616 56.70 -66.55 -11.65
C GLU A 616 56.05 -65.53 -10.72
N TRP A 617 56.25 -65.65 -9.40
CA TRP A 617 55.79 -64.66 -8.43
C TRP A 617 56.42 -63.30 -8.69
N GLN A 618 57.76 -63.22 -8.89
CA GLN A 618 58.44 -61.96 -9.22
C GLN A 618 57.90 -61.32 -10.50
N LYS A 619 57.59 -62.14 -11.50
CA LYS A 619 57.00 -61.68 -12.76
C LYS A 619 55.60 -61.12 -12.54
N VAL A 620 54.73 -61.82 -11.82
CA VAL A 620 53.36 -61.35 -11.54
C VAL A 620 53.37 -60.12 -10.64
N GLU A 621 54.25 -60.07 -9.63
CA GLU A 621 54.42 -58.91 -8.75
C GLU A 621 54.83 -57.67 -9.56
N ALA A 622 55.77 -57.82 -10.50
CA ALA A 622 56.15 -56.74 -11.41
C ALA A 622 54.99 -56.31 -12.32
N GLU A 623 54.30 -57.26 -12.95
CA GLU A 623 53.14 -56.96 -13.81
C GLU A 623 51.99 -56.27 -13.04
N LEU A 624 51.73 -56.69 -11.79
CA LEU A 624 50.75 -56.04 -10.90
C LEU A 624 51.20 -54.63 -10.48
N THR A 625 52.50 -54.43 -10.23
CA THR A 625 53.08 -53.13 -9.87
C THR A 625 53.01 -52.15 -11.05
N ASP A 626 53.29 -52.61 -12.27
CA ASP A 626 53.16 -51.82 -13.49
C ASP A 626 51.70 -51.40 -13.70
N LEU A 627 50.75 -52.33 -13.48
CA LEU A 627 49.32 -52.02 -13.55
C LEU A 627 48.86 -51.08 -12.43
N ASP A 628 49.38 -51.23 -11.20
CA ASP A 628 49.14 -50.29 -10.09
C ASP A 628 49.60 -48.87 -10.44
N GLY A 629 50.77 -48.73 -11.06
CA GLY A 629 51.30 -47.45 -11.54
C GLY A 629 50.40 -46.80 -12.59
N ALA A 630 49.85 -47.60 -13.52
CA ALA A 630 48.91 -47.13 -14.52
C ALA A 630 47.54 -46.74 -13.94
N LEU A 631 47.08 -47.41 -12.87
CA LEU A 631 45.78 -47.13 -12.23
C LEU A 631 45.84 -45.97 -11.23
N GLY A 632 47.02 -45.62 -10.71
CA GLY A 632 47.21 -44.49 -9.79
C GLY A 632 46.43 -44.60 -8.46
N ARG A 633 46.06 -45.82 -8.05
CA ARG A 633 45.21 -46.09 -6.88
C ARG A 633 46.00 -46.07 -5.58
N GLY A 634 45.33 -45.75 -4.46
CA GLY A 634 45.94 -45.79 -3.13
C GLY A 634 46.16 -47.21 -2.54
N THR A 635 45.51 -48.24 -3.09
CA THR A 635 45.62 -49.63 -2.63
C THR A 635 46.31 -50.51 -3.66
N ARG A 636 47.47 -51.10 -3.29
CA ARG A 636 48.25 -52.01 -4.17
C ARG A 636 47.48 -53.30 -4.48
N LEU A 637 47.40 -53.68 -5.75
CA LEU A 637 46.70 -54.88 -6.20
C LEU A 637 47.25 -56.17 -5.55
N ALA A 638 48.58 -56.28 -5.37
CA ALA A 638 49.21 -57.47 -4.77
C ALA A 638 48.84 -57.69 -3.28
N SER A 639 48.43 -56.64 -2.58
CA SER A 639 47.98 -56.66 -1.18
C SER A 639 46.50 -56.99 -1.01
N MET A 640 45.73 -57.05 -2.11
CA MET A 640 44.31 -57.35 -2.04
C MET A 640 44.09 -58.85 -1.78
N PRO A 641 43.01 -59.22 -1.05
CA PRO A 641 42.59 -60.61 -0.95
C PRO A 641 42.39 -61.20 -2.34
N VAL A 642 42.90 -62.42 -2.58
CA VAL A 642 42.90 -63.08 -3.91
C VAL A 642 41.54 -63.01 -4.61
N GLN A 643 40.44 -63.26 -3.88
CA GLN A 643 39.09 -63.19 -4.46
C GLN A 643 38.71 -61.80 -4.97
N ARG A 644 39.12 -60.73 -4.27
CA ARG A 644 38.88 -59.35 -4.69
C ARG A 644 39.80 -58.97 -5.85
N LEU A 645 41.06 -59.37 -5.80
CA LEU A 645 42.04 -59.16 -6.87
C LEU A 645 41.53 -59.75 -8.20
N VAL A 646 41.06 -61.01 -8.19
CA VAL A 646 40.54 -61.67 -9.39
C VAL A 646 39.32 -60.94 -9.95
N ARG A 647 38.37 -60.50 -9.12
CA ARG A 647 37.20 -59.71 -9.56
C ARG A 647 37.60 -58.35 -10.14
N THR A 648 38.53 -57.65 -9.50
CA THR A 648 39.02 -56.35 -9.99
C THR A 648 39.75 -56.48 -11.32
N LEU A 649 40.61 -57.51 -11.46
CA LEU A 649 41.28 -57.81 -12.73
C LEU A 649 40.29 -58.22 -13.82
N ALA A 650 39.22 -58.95 -13.48
CA ALA A 650 38.15 -59.30 -14.43
C ALA A 650 37.44 -58.05 -14.95
N GLY A 651 37.10 -57.10 -14.07
CA GLY A 651 36.49 -55.83 -14.47
C GLY A 651 37.43 -54.93 -15.28
N LEU A 652 38.74 -54.94 -14.99
CA LEU A 652 39.74 -54.23 -15.80
C LEU A 652 39.96 -54.89 -17.18
N ALA A 653 39.80 -56.21 -17.27
CA ALA A 653 39.99 -56.99 -18.49
C ALA A 653 38.75 -57.11 -19.39
N ALA A 654 37.59 -56.57 -18.96
CA ALA A 654 36.37 -56.56 -19.76
C ALA A 654 36.47 -55.55 -20.91
N ASP A 655 35.97 -55.92 -22.08
CA ASP A 655 35.92 -55.02 -23.25
C ASP A 655 35.10 -53.78 -22.90
N SER A 656 35.67 -52.60 -23.14
CA SER A 656 35.07 -51.32 -22.74
C SER A 656 35.26 -50.27 -23.82
N ASP A 657 34.16 -49.65 -24.25
CA ASP A 657 34.16 -48.55 -25.22
C ASP A 657 34.78 -47.25 -24.64
N VAL A 658 35.17 -47.28 -23.35
CA VAL A 658 35.78 -46.19 -22.60
C VAL A 658 37.15 -45.77 -23.19
N PHE A 659 37.82 -46.59 -23.99
CA PHE A 659 39.18 -46.30 -24.47
C PHE A 659 39.26 -45.42 -25.71
N ASP A 660 38.19 -45.30 -26.49
CA ASP A 660 38.25 -44.63 -27.80
C ASP A 660 38.42 -43.10 -27.68
N ASN A 661 37.96 -42.50 -26.57
CA ASN A 661 37.99 -41.05 -26.33
C ASN A 661 38.69 -40.66 -25.00
N ILE A 662 39.61 -41.50 -24.51
CA ILE A 662 40.14 -41.37 -23.14
C ILE A 662 41.02 -40.12 -22.92
N VAL A 663 41.81 -39.72 -23.92
CA VAL A 663 42.69 -38.55 -23.83
C VAL A 663 41.88 -37.25 -23.88
N GLU A 664 40.92 -37.16 -24.80
CA GLU A 664 40.04 -36.00 -24.93
C GLU A 664 39.20 -35.80 -23.67
N ARG A 665 38.61 -36.86 -23.11
CA ARG A 665 37.88 -36.78 -21.84
C ARG A 665 38.77 -36.41 -20.66
N ALA A 666 39.99 -36.93 -20.58
CA ALA A 666 40.92 -36.56 -19.50
C ALA A 666 41.29 -35.07 -19.55
N GLN A 667 41.46 -34.51 -20.75
CA GLN A 667 41.70 -33.07 -20.94
C GLN A 667 40.48 -32.24 -20.51
N LEU A 668 39.29 -32.58 -20.99
CA LEU A 668 38.05 -31.88 -20.62
C LEU A 668 37.77 -31.98 -19.12
N ARG A 669 37.98 -33.15 -18.51
CA ARG A 669 37.86 -33.35 -17.06
C ARG A 669 38.87 -32.51 -16.29
N ALA A 670 40.13 -32.46 -16.72
CA ALA A 670 41.15 -31.63 -16.07
C ALA A 670 40.81 -30.13 -16.17
N GLU A 671 40.29 -29.68 -17.31
CA GLU A 671 39.80 -28.31 -17.50
C GLU A 671 38.65 -27.98 -16.54
N LEU A 672 37.62 -28.84 -16.51
CA LEU A 672 36.45 -28.68 -15.63
C LEU A 672 36.82 -28.78 -14.14
N SER A 673 37.76 -29.66 -13.79
CA SER A 673 38.32 -29.76 -12.44
C SER A 673 39.09 -28.50 -12.04
N GLY A 674 39.83 -27.90 -12.99
CA GLY A 674 40.52 -26.62 -12.83
C GLY A 674 39.57 -25.45 -12.53
N LEU A 675 38.32 -25.52 -13.02
CA LEU A 675 37.23 -24.60 -12.66
C LEU A 675 36.58 -24.92 -11.30
N GLY A 676 37.01 -25.99 -10.63
CA GLY A 676 36.48 -26.45 -9.35
C GLY A 676 35.16 -27.21 -9.44
N LEU A 677 34.83 -27.77 -10.60
CA LEU A 677 33.58 -28.52 -10.85
C LEU A 677 33.67 -30.01 -10.48
N GLU A 678 34.77 -30.48 -9.86
CA GLU A 678 34.97 -31.89 -9.49
C GLU A 678 33.78 -32.52 -8.72
N PRO A 679 33.16 -31.83 -7.73
CA PRO A 679 31.99 -32.40 -7.03
C PRO A 679 30.81 -32.66 -7.97
N LEU A 680 30.57 -31.76 -8.92
CA LEU A 680 29.50 -31.89 -9.93
C LEU A 680 29.83 -33.02 -10.91
N LEU A 681 31.05 -33.10 -11.42
CA LEU A 681 31.49 -34.17 -12.34
C LEU A 681 31.29 -35.56 -11.74
N THR A 682 31.63 -35.71 -10.46
CA THR A 682 31.48 -36.98 -9.74
C THR A 682 30.00 -37.36 -9.63
N GLU A 683 29.14 -36.42 -9.27
CA GLU A 683 27.71 -36.69 -9.12
C GLU A 683 27.02 -36.98 -10.45
N LEU A 684 27.33 -36.21 -11.51
CA LEU A 684 26.80 -36.46 -12.86
C LEU A 684 27.16 -37.85 -13.37
N SER A 685 28.37 -38.32 -13.05
CA SER A 685 28.84 -39.68 -13.39
C SER A 685 28.11 -40.77 -12.61
N VAL A 686 27.79 -40.54 -11.33
CA VAL A 686 27.03 -41.49 -10.49
C VAL A 686 25.56 -41.59 -10.94
N ARG A 687 24.98 -40.48 -11.38
CA ARG A 687 23.57 -40.40 -11.82
C ARG A 687 23.35 -40.68 -13.31
N HIS A 688 24.42 -40.87 -14.07
CA HIS A 688 24.40 -41.07 -15.52
C HIS A 688 23.59 -40.02 -16.30
N VAL A 689 23.83 -38.74 -16.02
CA VAL A 689 23.06 -37.63 -16.61
C VAL A 689 23.36 -37.46 -18.10
N ASP A 690 22.30 -37.29 -18.89
CA ASP A 690 22.36 -37.06 -20.34
C ASP A 690 22.97 -35.69 -20.72
N GLU A 691 23.60 -35.63 -21.90
CA GLU A 691 24.20 -34.42 -22.49
C GLU A 691 23.25 -33.21 -22.48
N ALA A 692 21.97 -33.41 -22.80
CA ALA A 692 21.01 -32.31 -22.90
C ALA A 692 20.79 -31.59 -21.55
N ARG A 693 21.05 -32.26 -20.42
CA ARG A 693 20.69 -31.79 -19.08
C ARG A 693 21.87 -31.30 -18.25
N VAL A 694 23.12 -31.56 -18.65
CA VAL A 694 24.30 -31.18 -17.85
C VAL A 694 24.45 -29.68 -17.68
N GLY A 695 23.98 -28.88 -18.65
CA GLY A 695 23.95 -27.43 -18.54
C GLY A 695 23.00 -26.93 -17.44
N GLU A 696 21.80 -27.51 -17.35
CA GLU A 696 20.81 -27.19 -16.32
C GLU A 696 21.27 -27.62 -14.93
N GLU A 697 21.96 -28.76 -14.83
CA GLU A 697 22.60 -29.22 -13.59
C GLU A 697 23.75 -28.30 -13.15
N LEU A 698 24.56 -27.77 -14.09
CA LEU A 698 25.58 -26.76 -13.78
C LEU A 698 24.96 -25.47 -13.25
N GLU A 699 23.94 -24.95 -13.92
CA GLU A 699 23.22 -23.75 -13.45
C GLU A 699 22.66 -23.98 -12.05
N PHE A 700 21.99 -25.10 -11.81
CA PHE A 700 21.44 -25.41 -10.49
C PHE A 700 22.52 -25.49 -9.42
N ALA A 701 23.61 -26.23 -9.66
CA ALA A 701 24.72 -26.35 -8.71
C ALA A 701 25.36 -24.98 -8.39
N TRP A 702 25.54 -24.13 -9.41
CA TRP A 702 26.11 -22.80 -9.22
C TRP A 702 25.20 -21.89 -8.40
N TRP A 703 23.93 -21.72 -8.82
CA TRP A 703 22.97 -20.86 -8.13
C TRP A 703 22.72 -21.29 -6.69
N GLN A 704 22.64 -22.61 -6.45
CA GLN A 704 22.45 -23.15 -5.11
C GLN A 704 23.67 -22.89 -4.22
N SER A 705 24.88 -23.01 -4.77
CA SER A 705 26.13 -22.72 -4.05
C SER A 705 26.28 -21.22 -3.73
N VAL A 706 25.86 -20.34 -4.66
CA VAL A 706 25.80 -18.90 -4.42
C VAL A 706 24.83 -18.60 -3.27
N LEU A 707 23.61 -19.12 -3.34
CA LEU A 707 22.58 -18.88 -2.32
C LEU A 707 23.06 -19.31 -0.92
N GLU A 708 23.61 -20.51 -0.80
CA GLU A 708 24.15 -21.03 0.47
C GLU A 708 25.30 -20.17 1.00
N HIS A 709 26.19 -19.69 0.12
CA HIS A 709 27.28 -18.81 0.51
C HIS A 709 26.79 -17.45 1.01
N LEU A 710 25.82 -16.84 0.31
CA LEU A 710 25.25 -15.55 0.69
C LEU A 710 24.50 -15.65 2.03
N LEU A 711 23.75 -16.74 2.26
CA LEU A 711 23.07 -16.99 3.53
C LEU A 711 24.03 -17.17 4.72
N GLN A 712 25.23 -17.70 4.50
CA GLN A 712 26.24 -17.86 5.54
C GLN A 712 27.00 -16.57 5.84
N THR A 713 27.16 -15.69 4.85
CA THR A 713 27.99 -14.49 4.94
C THR A 713 27.21 -13.24 5.33
N ASP A 714 25.98 -13.09 4.82
CA ASP A 714 25.14 -11.94 5.10
C ASP A 714 24.16 -12.20 6.25
N ARG A 715 24.47 -11.62 7.41
CA ARG A 715 23.60 -11.71 8.60
C ARG A 715 22.26 -11.00 8.44
N ALA A 716 22.14 -10.03 7.53
CA ALA A 716 20.89 -9.31 7.29
C ALA A 716 19.81 -10.21 6.66
N LEU A 717 20.20 -11.32 6.02
CA LEU A 717 19.29 -12.34 5.50
C LEU A 717 18.68 -13.22 6.61
N LEU A 718 19.11 -13.06 7.87
CA LEU A 718 18.60 -13.77 9.04
C LEU A 718 18.62 -15.31 8.87
N GLY A 719 19.56 -15.83 8.07
CA GLY A 719 19.67 -17.25 7.76
C GLY A 719 18.43 -17.84 7.08
N ALA A 720 17.69 -17.06 6.29
CA ALA A 720 16.43 -17.44 5.64
C ALA A 720 15.31 -17.83 6.63
N ASN A 721 15.38 -17.42 7.90
CA ASN A 721 14.35 -17.71 8.88
C ASN A 721 13.17 -16.73 8.76
N THR A 722 12.23 -17.05 7.88
CA THR A 722 11.02 -16.27 7.58
C THR A 722 10.12 -16.05 8.80
N SER A 723 10.13 -16.97 9.77
CA SER A 723 9.36 -16.79 11.02
C SER A 723 9.86 -15.63 11.90
N VAL A 724 11.15 -15.29 11.81
CA VAL A 724 11.73 -14.12 12.47
C VAL A 724 11.32 -12.86 11.72
N VAL A 725 11.38 -12.86 10.39
CA VAL A 725 10.92 -11.75 9.53
C VAL A 725 9.44 -11.45 9.80
N ASP A 726 8.57 -12.46 9.80
CA ASP A 726 7.14 -12.34 10.13
C ASP A 726 6.88 -11.71 11.51
N ARG A 727 7.74 -12.01 12.49
CA ARG A 727 7.64 -11.41 13.82
C ARG A 727 8.06 -9.94 13.78
N LEU A 728 9.19 -9.63 13.14
CA LEU A 728 9.70 -8.27 13.01
C LEU A 728 8.73 -7.37 12.23
N GLU A 729 8.12 -7.86 11.15
CA GLU A 729 7.10 -7.13 10.39
C GLU A 729 5.81 -6.92 11.20
N ARG A 730 5.41 -7.89 12.05
CA ARG A 730 4.28 -7.70 12.98
C ARG A 730 4.60 -6.64 14.04
N ASP A 731 5.77 -6.72 14.65
CA ASP A 731 6.22 -5.77 15.67
C ASP A 731 6.35 -4.37 15.06
N PHE A 732 6.89 -4.27 13.84
CA PHE A 732 6.98 -3.00 13.09
C PHE A 732 5.60 -2.38 12.87
N ARG A 733 4.61 -3.15 12.41
CA ARG A 733 3.25 -2.63 12.21
C ARG A 733 2.67 -2.04 13.48
N LEU A 734 2.82 -2.74 14.61
CA LEU A 734 2.33 -2.28 15.91
C LEU A 734 3.05 -1.01 16.37
N VAL A 735 4.37 -0.95 16.21
CA VAL A 735 5.19 0.19 16.63
C VAL A 735 4.96 1.40 15.72
N ASP A 736 4.86 1.22 14.41
CA ASP A 736 4.57 2.29 13.44
C ASP A 736 3.15 2.86 13.67
N GLU A 737 2.15 2.02 13.92
CA GLU A 737 0.80 2.47 14.28
C GLU A 737 0.79 3.24 15.60
N ALA A 738 1.52 2.77 16.62
CA ALA A 738 1.64 3.46 17.90
C ALA A 738 2.35 4.82 17.76
N HIS A 739 3.41 4.90 16.93
CA HIS A 739 4.10 6.14 16.62
C HIS A 739 3.17 7.14 15.90
N ALA A 740 2.48 6.71 14.84
CA ALA A 740 1.54 7.53 14.10
C ALA A 740 0.39 8.03 15.00
N ALA A 741 -0.16 7.17 15.86
CA ALA A 741 -1.22 7.53 16.81
C ALA A 741 -0.77 8.56 17.87
N ALA A 742 0.54 8.65 18.15
CA ALA A 742 1.08 9.61 19.11
C ALA A 742 1.21 11.04 18.56
N SER A 743 1.21 11.24 17.23
CA SER A 743 1.38 12.55 16.59
C SER A 743 0.37 13.61 17.05
N GLY A 744 -0.92 13.23 17.17
CA GLY A 744 -1.99 14.11 17.64
C GLY A 744 -1.82 14.52 19.11
N PRO A 745 -1.68 13.57 20.06
CA PRO A 745 -1.35 13.86 21.46
C PRO A 745 -0.08 14.69 21.65
N LEU A 746 0.97 14.45 20.85
CA LEU A 746 2.21 15.24 20.88
C LEU A 746 1.94 16.70 20.52
N LEU A 747 1.20 16.96 19.44
CA LEU A 747 0.82 18.32 19.05
C LEU A 747 -0.07 18.98 20.12
N ALA A 748 -1.02 18.23 20.70
CA ALA A 748 -1.87 18.74 21.77
C ALA A 748 -1.05 19.16 23.01
N TRP A 749 -0.03 18.38 23.38
CA TRP A 749 0.89 18.72 24.46
C TRP A 749 1.78 19.93 24.13
N GLN A 750 2.29 20.04 22.91
CA GLN A 750 3.05 21.21 22.46
C GLN A 750 2.21 22.49 22.57
N LEU A 751 0.97 22.45 22.08
CA LEU A 751 0.02 23.57 22.19
C LEU A 751 -0.34 23.90 23.64
N ALA A 752 -0.49 22.89 24.50
CA ALA A 752 -0.72 23.08 25.92
C ALA A 752 0.46 23.76 26.62
N THR A 753 1.69 23.42 26.22
CA THR A 753 2.91 24.04 26.75
C THR A 753 2.99 25.50 26.32
N GLN A 754 2.74 25.79 25.03
CA GLN A 754 2.66 27.17 24.53
C GLN A 754 1.56 27.96 25.22
N TRP A 755 0.39 27.36 25.47
CA TRP A 755 -0.70 27.97 26.22
C TRP A 755 -0.33 28.33 27.65
N LYS A 756 0.32 27.41 28.38
CA LYS A 756 0.80 27.66 29.75
C LYS A 756 1.83 28.78 29.82
N ILE A 757 2.72 28.86 28.84
CA ILE A 757 3.67 29.97 28.71
C ILE A 757 2.91 31.27 28.45
N GLY A 758 2.02 31.28 27.45
CA GLY A 758 1.25 32.46 27.07
C GLY A 758 0.42 33.06 28.21
N ILE A 759 -0.25 32.26 29.04
CA ILE A 759 -1.04 32.78 30.18
C ILE A 759 -0.18 33.37 31.31
N VAL A 760 1.09 32.91 31.43
CA VAL A 760 2.04 33.43 32.41
C VAL A 760 2.66 34.72 31.91
N ASP A 761 3.02 34.76 30.63
CA ASP A 761 3.61 35.93 29.98
C ASP A 761 2.59 37.07 29.82
N GLU A 762 1.31 36.74 29.57
CA GLU A 762 0.22 37.69 29.30
C GLU A 762 -0.97 37.56 30.29
N PRO A 763 -0.78 37.84 31.59
CA PRO A 763 -1.82 37.66 32.61
C PRO A 763 -3.03 38.60 32.40
N ALA A 764 -2.80 39.81 31.88
CA ALA A 764 -3.87 40.78 31.62
C ALA A 764 -4.79 40.33 30.47
N GLU A 765 -4.24 39.83 29.37
CA GLU A 765 -5.01 39.25 28.25
C GLU A 765 -5.80 38.02 28.73
N SER A 766 -5.17 37.16 29.54
CA SER A 766 -5.80 35.96 30.11
C SER A 766 -7.03 36.31 30.97
N ASP A 767 -6.93 37.29 31.86
CA ASP A 767 -8.05 37.75 32.68
C ASP A 767 -9.15 38.41 31.86
N ALA A 768 -8.79 39.19 30.83
CA ALA A 768 -9.75 39.81 29.93
C ALA A 768 -10.53 38.74 29.14
N LEU A 769 -9.82 37.76 28.58
CA LEU A 769 -10.42 36.62 27.87
C LEU A 769 -11.33 35.82 28.79
N ARG A 770 -10.90 35.51 30.02
CA ARG A 770 -11.73 34.81 31.01
C ARG A 770 -13.03 35.55 31.28
N ARG A 771 -12.97 36.86 31.54
CA ARG A 771 -14.16 37.69 31.78
C ARG A 771 -15.10 37.71 30.58
N ALA A 772 -14.57 37.83 29.37
CA ALA A 772 -15.37 37.83 28.15
C ALA A 772 -16.09 36.49 27.92
N LEU A 773 -15.40 35.36 28.14
CA LEU A 773 -15.98 34.02 28.02
C LEU A 773 -17.11 33.78 29.05
N THR A 774 -17.03 34.37 30.25
CA THR A 774 -18.08 34.26 31.28
C THR A 774 -19.30 35.13 31.00
N ARG A 775 -19.14 36.34 30.44
CA ARG A 775 -20.24 37.32 30.24
C ARG A 775 -21.18 37.01 29.07
N GLY A 776 -20.79 36.15 28.13
CA GLY A 776 -21.74 35.52 27.20
C GLY A 776 -21.87 36.10 25.79
N SER A 777 -20.97 36.98 25.34
CA SER A 777 -20.82 37.34 23.93
C SER A 777 -19.34 37.60 23.61
N LEU A 778 -18.80 36.90 22.62
CA LEU A 778 -17.43 37.08 22.15
C LEU A 778 -17.42 36.98 20.62
N THR A 779 -17.01 38.07 19.97
CA THR A 779 -16.85 38.16 18.51
C THR A 779 -15.37 38.01 18.14
N PRO A 780 -15.03 37.60 16.91
CA PRO A 780 -13.64 37.55 16.47
C PRO A 780 -12.88 38.87 16.64
N ALA A 781 -13.53 40.00 16.33
CA ALA A 781 -12.94 41.34 16.49
C ALA A 781 -12.67 41.69 17.96
N SER A 782 -13.64 41.45 18.86
CA SER A 782 -13.43 41.69 20.30
C SER A 782 -12.40 40.75 20.89
N PHE A 783 -12.36 39.48 20.46
CA PHE A 783 -11.35 38.51 20.86
C PHE A 783 -9.93 38.96 20.50
N ALA A 784 -9.71 39.37 19.25
CA ALA A 784 -8.41 39.89 18.81
C ALA A 784 -8.02 41.19 19.54
N ALA A 785 -9.00 42.02 19.93
CA ALA A 785 -8.73 43.26 20.67
C ALA A 785 -8.37 43.03 22.15
N ILE A 786 -9.04 42.08 22.83
CA ILE A 786 -8.80 41.84 24.26
C ILE A 786 -7.63 40.89 24.55
N ALA A 787 -7.27 40.05 23.57
CA ALA A 787 -6.26 39.01 23.72
C ALA A 787 -5.42 38.82 22.42
N PRO A 788 -4.77 39.89 21.91
CA PRO A 788 -4.08 39.86 20.62
C PRO A 788 -2.93 38.84 20.56
N THR A 789 -2.20 38.66 21.66
CA THR A 789 -1.06 37.73 21.75
C THR A 789 -1.54 36.30 21.92
N LEU A 790 -2.48 36.09 22.87
CA LEU A 790 -3.04 34.77 23.14
C LEU A 790 -3.85 34.20 21.98
N THR A 791 -4.36 35.06 21.07
CA THR A 791 -5.06 34.63 19.85
C THR A 791 -4.24 33.63 19.04
N ARG A 792 -2.92 33.82 18.93
CA ARG A 792 -2.04 32.92 18.17
C ARG A 792 -1.91 31.55 18.84
N THR A 793 -1.89 31.53 20.16
CA THR A 793 -1.64 30.35 20.97
C THR A 793 -2.89 29.47 21.12
N ILE A 794 -4.06 30.09 21.32
CA ILE A 794 -5.31 29.36 21.57
C ILE A 794 -6.12 29.06 20.30
N ALA A 795 -5.96 29.89 19.26
CA ALA A 795 -6.64 29.76 17.97
C ALA A 795 -5.63 29.81 16.80
N PRO A 796 -4.70 28.84 16.73
CA PRO A 796 -3.67 28.81 15.68
C PRO A 796 -4.26 28.50 14.30
N ALA A 797 -5.39 27.78 14.24
CA ALA A 797 -6.13 27.54 13.01
C ALA A 797 -7.56 28.09 13.08
N TRP A 798 -8.06 28.59 11.96
CA TRP A 798 -9.44 29.05 11.76
C TRP A 798 -10.08 28.25 10.63
N ILE A 799 -11.37 28.00 10.74
CA ILE A 799 -12.12 27.31 9.70
C ILE A 799 -13.48 27.98 9.50
N ALA A 800 -13.77 28.37 8.26
CA ALA A 800 -14.90 29.23 7.93
C ALA A 800 -15.45 28.94 6.52
N SER A 801 -16.72 29.29 6.28
CA SER A 801 -17.20 29.47 4.91
C SER A 801 -16.60 30.74 4.31
N PRO A 802 -16.48 30.88 2.97
CA PRO A 802 -16.01 32.12 2.34
C PRO A 802 -16.80 33.35 2.81
N TYR A 803 -18.09 33.16 3.08
CA TYR A 803 -19.02 34.20 3.50
C TYR A 803 -18.87 34.59 4.97
N ASP A 804 -18.27 33.73 5.80
CA ASP A 804 -17.94 34.02 7.20
C ASP A 804 -16.54 34.62 7.38
N VAL A 805 -15.66 34.54 6.37
CA VAL A 805 -14.30 35.11 6.44
C VAL A 805 -14.29 36.61 6.78
N PRO A 806 -15.21 37.45 6.25
CA PRO A 806 -15.30 38.85 6.65
C PRO A 806 -15.56 39.10 8.14
N LEU A 807 -16.06 38.11 8.89
CA LEU A 807 -16.23 38.21 10.34
C LEU A 807 -14.89 38.15 11.08
N ILE A 808 -13.84 37.65 10.43
CA ILE A 808 -12.49 37.51 10.99
C ILE A 808 -11.72 38.83 10.78
N PRO A 809 -11.12 39.42 11.83
CA PRO A 809 -10.37 40.66 11.70
C PRO A 809 -9.11 40.50 10.83
N ASP A 810 -8.66 41.60 10.22
CA ASP A 810 -7.47 41.64 9.35
C ASP A 810 -6.17 41.39 10.12
N ALA A 811 -6.14 41.76 11.39
CA ALA A 811 -4.98 41.63 12.26
C ALA A 811 -5.33 40.77 13.50
N PRO A 812 -4.45 39.85 13.91
CA PRO A 812 -3.24 39.42 13.19
C PRO A 812 -3.58 38.69 11.88
N GLY A 813 -2.72 38.79 10.87
CA GLY A 813 -2.87 38.07 9.60
C GLY A 813 -2.58 36.56 9.73
N PHE A 814 -2.86 35.81 8.67
CA PHE A 814 -2.55 34.38 8.57
C PHE A 814 -1.26 34.17 7.78
N ASP A 815 -0.55 33.07 8.07
CA ASP A 815 0.62 32.69 7.28
C ASP A 815 0.17 31.96 6.01
N VAL A 816 -0.83 31.08 6.14
CA VAL A 816 -1.33 30.22 5.06
C VAL A 816 -2.86 30.21 5.02
N VAL A 817 -3.41 30.28 3.80
CA VAL A 817 -4.81 29.99 3.51
C VAL A 817 -4.91 28.69 2.71
N LEU A 818 -5.72 27.76 3.20
CA LEU A 818 -6.06 26.51 2.52
C LEU A 818 -7.50 26.60 2.01
N LEU A 819 -7.69 26.73 0.70
CA LEU A 819 -9.01 26.68 0.05
C LEU A 819 -9.33 25.22 -0.25
N ALA A 820 -10.20 24.57 0.53
CA ALA A 820 -10.38 23.11 0.46
C ALA A 820 -11.33 22.63 -0.66
N ASP A 821 -12.21 23.49 -1.16
CA ASP A 821 -13.16 23.23 -2.26
C ASP A 821 -13.09 24.38 -3.29
N ALA A 822 -11.87 24.71 -3.71
CA ALA A 822 -11.57 25.85 -4.58
C ALA A 822 -12.24 25.75 -5.97
N GLY A 823 -12.60 24.55 -6.44
CA GLY A 823 -13.35 24.37 -7.68
C GLY A 823 -14.82 24.81 -7.56
N ALA A 824 -15.35 24.90 -6.34
CA ALA A 824 -16.77 25.18 -6.10
C ALA A 824 -17.09 26.67 -5.88
N ILE A 825 -16.08 27.54 -5.85
CA ILE A 825 -16.23 28.97 -5.54
C ILE A 825 -15.50 29.85 -6.55
N GLY A 826 -16.02 31.06 -6.77
CA GLY A 826 -15.43 32.07 -7.62
C GLY A 826 -14.28 32.84 -6.94
N LEU A 827 -13.55 33.64 -7.72
CA LEU A 827 -12.46 34.47 -7.22
C LEU A 827 -12.98 35.56 -6.27
N ALA A 828 -14.12 36.17 -6.57
CA ALA A 828 -14.74 37.16 -5.67
C ALA A 828 -15.10 36.57 -4.30
N GLU A 829 -15.48 35.29 -4.27
CA GLU A 829 -15.81 34.58 -3.04
C GLU A 829 -14.57 34.26 -2.20
N ALA A 830 -13.45 33.90 -2.86
CA ALA A 830 -12.19 33.54 -2.21
C ALA A 830 -11.30 34.76 -1.85
N ALA A 831 -11.49 35.91 -2.50
CA ALA A 831 -10.64 37.09 -2.33
C ALA A 831 -10.49 37.58 -0.87
N PRO A 832 -11.55 37.61 -0.03
CA PRO A 832 -11.41 37.88 1.41
C PRO A 832 -10.44 36.94 2.14
N ALA A 833 -10.38 35.67 1.74
CA ALA A 833 -9.44 34.73 2.33
C ALA A 833 -8.02 34.96 1.80
N ILE A 834 -7.87 35.06 0.48
CA ILE A 834 -6.58 35.25 -0.20
C ILE A 834 -5.84 36.49 0.34
N ARG A 835 -6.54 37.62 0.52
CA ARG A 835 -5.90 38.86 0.99
C ARG A 835 -5.32 38.78 2.41
N ARG A 836 -5.71 37.77 3.21
CA ARG A 836 -5.34 37.64 4.63
C ARG A 836 -4.09 36.77 4.88
N ALA A 837 -3.55 36.12 3.85
CA ALA A 837 -2.36 35.27 3.97
C ALA A 837 -1.36 35.52 2.86
N ARG A 838 -0.09 35.20 3.11
CA ARG A 838 0.98 35.30 2.09
C ARG A 838 1.05 34.07 1.20
N GLN A 839 0.75 32.90 1.78
CA GLN A 839 0.74 31.63 1.08
C GLN A 839 -0.71 31.18 0.85
N VAL A 840 -1.02 30.75 -0.37
CA VAL A 840 -2.36 30.25 -0.75
C VAL A 840 -2.21 28.88 -1.35
N VAL A 841 -2.96 27.92 -0.83
CA VAL A 841 -3.03 26.55 -1.33
C VAL A 841 -4.48 26.25 -1.70
N ALA A 842 -4.71 25.89 -2.95
CA ALA A 842 -6.06 25.64 -3.47
C ALA A 842 -6.25 24.17 -3.80
N PHE A 843 -7.09 23.48 -3.03
CA PHE A 843 -7.54 22.12 -3.30
C PHE A 843 -8.87 22.16 -4.02
N GLY A 844 -8.99 21.44 -5.12
CA GLY A 844 -10.22 21.44 -5.91
C GLY A 844 -10.27 20.32 -6.94
N ASP A 845 -11.46 20.08 -7.45
CA ASP A 845 -11.74 19.18 -8.55
C ASP A 845 -12.58 19.94 -9.59
N PRO A 846 -11.97 20.53 -10.63
CA PRO A 846 -12.70 21.31 -11.63
C PRO A 846 -13.63 20.45 -12.49
N VAL A 847 -13.51 19.11 -12.45
CA VAL A 847 -14.37 18.18 -13.20
C VAL A 847 -15.74 18.05 -12.54
N THR A 848 -15.84 18.05 -11.21
CA THR A 848 -17.14 17.96 -10.50
C THR A 848 -17.61 19.27 -9.89
N GLN A 849 -16.72 20.24 -9.73
CA GLN A 849 -16.97 21.48 -9.02
C GLN A 849 -17.01 22.67 -9.98
N ARG A 850 -18.00 23.55 -9.79
CA ARG A 850 -18.12 24.82 -10.50
C ARG A 850 -18.76 25.87 -9.59
N PRO A 851 -18.39 27.15 -9.70
CA PRO A 851 -19.12 28.22 -9.03
C PRO A 851 -20.54 28.34 -9.59
N THR A 852 -21.55 28.25 -8.74
CA THR A 852 -22.95 28.50 -9.14
C THR A 852 -23.49 29.78 -8.51
N PRO A 853 -24.39 30.53 -9.18
CA PRO A 853 -25.04 31.68 -8.59
C PRO A 853 -26.08 31.25 -7.53
N PHE A 854 -26.28 32.05 -6.49
CA PHE A 854 -27.27 31.75 -5.45
C PHE A 854 -27.94 33.01 -4.88
N SER A 855 -29.06 32.80 -4.18
CA SER A 855 -29.78 33.84 -3.44
C SER A 855 -30.10 33.38 -2.02
N VAL A 856 -29.95 34.29 -1.04
CA VAL A 856 -30.29 34.02 0.37
C VAL A 856 -31.80 34.00 0.57
N ALA A 857 -32.54 34.89 -0.10
CA ALA A 857 -33.99 34.97 0.01
C ALA A 857 -34.69 33.77 -0.64
N VAL A 858 -35.73 33.23 0.03
CA VAL A 858 -36.50 32.06 -0.43
C VAL A 858 -37.05 32.19 -1.87
N GLN A 859 -37.44 33.41 -2.27
CA GLN A 859 -37.95 33.72 -3.62
C GLN A 859 -37.09 34.78 -4.33
N GLY A 860 -35.78 34.82 -4.04
CA GLY A 860 -34.85 35.74 -4.66
C GLY A 860 -34.24 35.17 -5.95
N ALA A 861 -34.13 35.99 -6.99
CA ALA A 861 -33.24 35.68 -8.11
C ALA A 861 -31.78 36.03 -7.71
N PRO A 862 -30.78 35.24 -8.15
CA PRO A 862 -29.38 35.64 -8.04
C PRO A 862 -29.15 36.98 -8.78
N SER A 863 -28.34 37.86 -8.20
CA SER A 863 -27.99 39.15 -8.83
C SER A 863 -26.57 39.20 -9.40
N ALA A 864 -25.66 38.36 -8.90
CA ALA A 864 -24.31 38.26 -9.44
C ALA A 864 -24.33 37.44 -10.75
N PRO A 865 -23.57 37.85 -11.77
CA PRO A 865 -23.29 36.99 -12.92
C PRO A 865 -22.56 35.74 -12.43
N ALA A 866 -22.87 34.58 -13.00
CA ALA A 866 -22.13 33.36 -12.71
C ALA A 866 -20.68 33.53 -13.20
N GLU A 867 -19.70 33.43 -12.29
CA GLU A 867 -18.31 33.28 -12.70
C GLU A 867 -18.15 31.89 -13.33
N ALA A 868 -17.86 31.85 -14.63
CA ALA A 868 -17.74 30.58 -15.36
C ALA A 868 -16.54 29.74 -14.91
N THR A 869 -15.47 30.40 -14.43
CA THR A 869 -14.20 29.78 -14.07
C THR A 869 -14.00 29.84 -12.55
N SER A 870 -13.69 28.71 -11.93
CA SER A 870 -13.44 28.62 -10.50
C SER A 870 -12.15 29.32 -10.06
N VAL A 871 -12.03 29.62 -8.76
CA VAL A 871 -10.75 30.12 -8.22
C VAL A 871 -9.64 29.06 -8.34
N PHE A 872 -9.97 27.77 -8.31
CA PHE A 872 -9.00 26.69 -8.55
C PHE A 872 -8.37 26.81 -9.94
N GLU A 873 -9.19 26.86 -10.99
CA GLU A 873 -8.72 26.95 -12.38
C GLU A 873 -7.89 28.22 -12.61
N GLN A 874 -8.36 29.37 -12.12
CA GLN A 874 -7.61 30.63 -12.23
C GLN A 874 -6.24 30.56 -11.51
N LEU A 875 -6.19 29.94 -10.33
CA LEU A 875 -4.93 29.76 -9.61
C LEU A 875 -4.01 28.76 -10.28
N ALA A 876 -4.54 27.69 -10.88
CA ALA A 876 -3.76 26.70 -11.62
C ALA A 876 -3.06 27.27 -12.86
N GLU A 877 -3.55 28.38 -13.43
CA GLU A 877 -2.87 29.07 -14.54
C GLU A 877 -1.58 29.78 -14.13
N VAL A 878 -1.45 30.19 -12.86
CA VAL A 878 -0.32 31.00 -12.37
C VAL A 878 0.51 30.33 -11.26
N LEU A 879 -0.02 29.28 -10.64
CA LEU A 879 0.64 28.51 -9.59
C LEU A 879 1.00 27.11 -10.10
N PRO A 880 2.04 26.47 -9.53
CA PRO A 880 2.31 25.07 -9.81
C PRO A 880 1.13 24.18 -9.38
N VAL A 881 0.83 23.18 -10.21
CA VAL A 881 -0.25 22.20 -9.97
C VAL A 881 0.35 20.86 -9.56
N GLU A 882 -0.18 20.28 -8.48
CA GLU A 882 0.05 18.89 -8.08
C GLU A 882 -1.26 18.12 -8.23
N THR A 883 -1.21 16.90 -8.73
CA THR A 883 -2.39 16.04 -8.89
C THR A 883 -2.28 14.87 -7.93
N LEU A 884 -3.32 14.64 -7.12
CA LEU A 884 -3.46 13.41 -6.34
C LEU A 884 -4.27 12.42 -7.18
N THR A 885 -3.71 11.25 -7.45
CA THR A 885 -4.27 10.24 -8.37
C THR A 885 -4.70 8.96 -7.65
N HIS A 886 -4.09 8.62 -6.52
CA HIS A 886 -4.37 7.38 -5.78
C HIS A 886 -5.68 7.43 -5.00
N SER A 887 -6.70 6.68 -5.44
CA SER A 887 -8.02 6.66 -4.81
C SER A 887 -8.13 5.62 -3.70
N TYR A 888 -8.68 6.04 -2.55
CA TYR A 888 -8.91 5.23 -1.35
C TYR A 888 -10.39 4.85 -1.13
N ARG A 889 -11.25 5.07 -2.14
CA ARG A 889 -12.67 4.70 -2.05
C ARG A 889 -12.79 3.18 -1.96
N ALA A 890 -13.68 2.73 -1.07
CA ALA A 890 -13.86 1.31 -0.79
C ALA A 890 -15.00 0.72 -1.63
N GLY A 891 -14.63 -0.14 -2.59
CA GLY A 891 -15.57 -0.77 -3.52
C GLY A 891 -15.83 0.10 -4.75
N GLY A 892 -16.69 -0.38 -5.65
CA GLY A 892 -17.05 0.44 -6.81
C GLY A 892 -16.11 0.33 -7.99
N GLU A 893 -15.32 -0.73 -8.16
CA GLU A 893 -14.27 -0.82 -9.18
C GLU A 893 -14.79 -0.50 -10.58
N ASP A 894 -15.77 -1.25 -11.08
CA ASP A 894 -16.36 -1.02 -12.40
C ASP A 894 -16.95 0.40 -12.55
N LEU A 895 -17.54 0.94 -11.47
CA LEU A 895 -18.02 2.33 -11.45
C LEU A 895 -16.85 3.35 -11.48
N ALA A 896 -15.77 3.08 -10.76
CA ALA A 896 -14.62 3.95 -10.64
C ALA A 896 -13.82 3.97 -11.94
N GLU A 897 -13.60 2.82 -12.56
CA GLU A 897 -12.94 2.67 -13.87
C GLU A 897 -13.74 3.40 -14.95
N LEU A 898 -15.06 3.16 -15.02
CA LEU A 898 -15.93 3.85 -15.96
C LEU A 898 -15.93 5.37 -15.75
N VAL A 899 -15.94 5.85 -14.50
CA VAL A 899 -15.83 7.29 -14.20
C VAL A 899 -14.46 7.83 -14.56
N ASN A 900 -13.40 7.06 -14.32
CA ASN A 900 -12.03 7.45 -14.60
C ASN A 900 -11.81 7.65 -16.10
N ASP A 901 -12.26 6.69 -16.91
CA ASP A 901 -12.12 6.72 -18.36
C ASP A 901 -13.00 7.82 -18.99
N ALA A 902 -14.25 7.95 -18.52
CA ALA A 902 -15.20 8.89 -19.09
C ALA A 902 -14.90 10.35 -18.74
N PHE A 903 -14.33 10.64 -17.55
CA PHE A 903 -14.25 12.01 -17.03
C PHE A 903 -12.86 12.47 -16.57
N TYR A 904 -11.94 11.55 -16.28
CA TYR A 904 -10.60 11.87 -15.73
C TYR A 904 -9.45 11.37 -16.61
N GLY A 905 -9.73 10.92 -17.83
CA GLY A 905 -8.70 10.52 -18.80
C GLY A 905 -7.86 9.31 -18.38
N GLY A 906 -8.38 8.46 -17.48
CA GLY A 906 -7.64 7.30 -16.98
C GLY A 906 -6.62 7.61 -15.88
N GLU A 907 -6.55 8.84 -15.36
CA GLU A 907 -5.52 9.25 -14.38
C GLU A 907 -5.72 8.67 -12.97
N ILE A 908 -6.94 8.29 -12.57
CA ILE A 908 -7.22 7.75 -11.23
C ILE A 908 -6.62 6.34 -11.10
N VAL A 909 -5.77 6.15 -10.10
CA VAL A 909 -5.23 4.84 -9.75
C VAL A 909 -6.00 4.29 -8.55
N SER A 910 -6.69 3.17 -8.72
CA SER A 910 -7.42 2.49 -7.64
C SER A 910 -7.02 1.03 -7.51
N LEU A 911 -7.04 0.51 -6.28
CA LEU A 911 -6.85 -0.92 -6.04
C LEU A 911 -8.13 -1.68 -6.36
N PRO A 912 -8.04 -2.86 -6.99
CA PRO A 912 -9.21 -3.65 -7.33
C PRO A 912 -10.03 -4.09 -6.12
N TRP A 913 -11.35 -4.20 -6.29
CA TRP A 913 -12.27 -4.60 -5.23
C TRP A 913 -12.49 -6.11 -5.21
N ALA A 914 -12.37 -6.74 -4.03
CA ALA A 914 -12.59 -8.19 -3.90
C ALA A 914 -13.99 -8.62 -4.36
N GLY A 915 -14.99 -7.75 -4.25
CA GLY A 915 -16.35 -8.03 -4.72
C GLY A 915 -16.43 -8.25 -6.22
N SER A 916 -15.74 -7.45 -7.03
CA SER A 916 -15.70 -7.59 -8.49
C SER A 916 -15.07 -8.93 -8.89
N TYR A 917 -14.01 -9.34 -8.20
CA TYR A 917 -13.41 -10.67 -8.39
C TYR A 917 -14.37 -11.81 -8.04
N LEU A 918 -15.17 -11.63 -6.99
CA LEU A 918 -16.24 -12.55 -6.56
C LEU A 918 -17.51 -12.47 -7.42
N GLY A 919 -17.51 -11.73 -8.54
CA GLY A 919 -18.65 -11.58 -9.44
C GLY A 919 -19.76 -10.66 -8.93
N ARG A 920 -19.47 -9.78 -7.97
CA ARG A 920 -20.41 -8.76 -7.47
C ARG A 920 -20.09 -7.45 -8.16
N GLY A 921 -20.84 -7.12 -9.20
CA GLY A 921 -20.74 -5.82 -9.88
C GLY A 921 -21.10 -4.66 -8.96
N SER A 922 -20.44 -3.53 -9.16
CA SER A 922 -20.70 -2.29 -8.42
C SER A 922 -21.62 -1.33 -9.16
N LEU A 923 -21.71 -1.47 -10.48
CA LEU A 923 -22.62 -0.73 -11.34
C LEU A 923 -23.59 -1.72 -11.99
N SER A 924 -24.89 -1.42 -11.95
CA SER A 924 -25.90 -2.19 -12.68
C SER A 924 -26.93 -1.25 -13.29
N VAL A 925 -27.46 -1.62 -14.45
CA VAL A 925 -28.55 -0.90 -15.10
C VAL A 925 -29.83 -1.72 -15.01
N ASP A 926 -30.92 -1.04 -14.65
CA ASP A 926 -32.26 -1.60 -14.57
C ASP A 926 -33.17 -0.89 -15.58
N TYR A 927 -33.39 -1.54 -16.72
CA TYR A 927 -34.25 -1.03 -17.78
C TYR A 927 -35.71 -1.31 -17.47
N VAL A 928 -36.50 -0.25 -17.30
CA VAL A 928 -37.91 -0.34 -16.91
C VAL A 928 -38.82 -0.26 -18.14
N GLU A 929 -39.52 -1.35 -18.41
CA GLU A 929 -40.56 -1.37 -19.44
C GLU A 929 -41.77 -0.51 -19.02
N GLY A 930 -42.47 0.10 -19.99
CA GLY A 930 -43.71 0.84 -19.71
C GLY A 930 -43.52 2.31 -19.36
N GLY A 931 -42.32 2.87 -19.44
CA GLY A 931 -42.04 4.29 -19.22
C GLY A 931 -42.49 5.23 -20.35
N PHE A 932 -43.76 5.12 -20.76
CA PHE A 932 -44.36 5.95 -21.80
C PHE A 932 -45.15 7.12 -21.22
N GLY A 933 -45.08 8.28 -21.87
CA GLY A 933 -45.88 9.44 -21.45
C GLY A 933 -46.21 10.40 -22.59
N ALA A 934 -47.05 11.38 -22.27
CA ALA A 934 -47.23 12.55 -23.12
C ALA A 934 -46.11 13.57 -22.77
N PRO A 935 -45.55 14.28 -23.76
CA PRO A 935 -44.62 15.37 -23.51
C PRO A 935 -45.26 16.40 -22.58
N ASP A 936 -44.49 16.86 -21.60
CA ASP A 936 -44.89 17.91 -20.68
C ASP A 936 -45.04 19.25 -21.44
N PRO A 937 -46.09 20.05 -21.16
CA PRO A 937 -46.33 21.28 -21.92
C PRO A 937 -45.27 22.37 -21.75
N GLU A 938 -44.50 22.37 -20.66
CA GLU A 938 -43.48 23.39 -20.37
C GLU A 938 -42.09 22.95 -20.85
N SER A 939 -41.67 21.74 -20.49
CA SER A 939 -40.35 21.20 -20.86
C SER A 939 -40.33 20.56 -22.24
N GLY A 940 -41.48 20.15 -22.79
CA GLY A 940 -41.54 19.41 -24.06
C GLY A 940 -40.99 17.99 -23.99
N ALA A 941 -40.53 17.51 -22.82
CA ALA A 941 -39.96 16.19 -22.60
C ALA A 941 -40.99 15.23 -21.94
N VAL A 942 -40.78 13.91 -22.05
CA VAL A 942 -41.58 12.93 -21.31
C VAL A 942 -40.98 12.77 -19.91
N GLU A 943 -41.38 13.64 -18.99
CA GLU A 943 -40.82 13.70 -17.65
C GLU A 943 -41.57 12.83 -16.61
N SER A 944 -40.78 12.19 -15.76
CA SER A 944 -41.20 11.40 -14.61
C SER A 944 -42.20 10.28 -14.92
N PRO A 945 -41.83 9.29 -15.74
CA PRO A 945 -42.68 8.13 -16.02
C PRO A 945 -43.06 7.36 -14.75
N ASP A 946 -44.31 6.89 -14.68
CA ASP A 946 -44.84 6.19 -13.50
C ASP A 946 -44.10 4.88 -13.21
N ALA A 947 -43.74 4.13 -14.25
CA ALA A 947 -43.04 2.87 -14.15
C ALA A 947 -41.69 3.02 -13.42
N GLU A 948 -40.94 4.07 -13.76
CA GLU A 948 -39.65 4.36 -13.14
C GLU A 948 -39.79 4.77 -11.68
N VAL A 949 -40.77 5.63 -11.36
CA VAL A 949 -41.07 6.02 -9.96
C VAL A 949 -41.38 4.78 -9.11
N GLN A 950 -42.21 3.87 -9.62
CA GLN A 950 -42.55 2.64 -8.89
C GLN A 950 -41.33 1.74 -8.70
N ARG A 951 -40.48 1.59 -9.73
CA ARG A 951 -39.27 0.77 -9.62
C ARG A 951 -38.29 1.32 -8.59
N VAL A 952 -38.09 2.64 -8.57
CA VAL A 952 -37.27 3.30 -7.54
C VAL A 952 -37.82 3.03 -6.14
N VAL A 953 -39.14 3.14 -5.93
CA VAL A 953 -39.75 2.81 -4.63
C VAL A 953 -39.47 1.36 -4.24
N THR A 954 -39.58 0.42 -5.17
CA THR A 954 -39.23 -1.00 -4.93
C THR A 954 -37.77 -1.16 -4.51
N LEU A 955 -36.82 -0.56 -5.22
CA LEU A 955 -35.38 -0.66 -4.89
C LEU A 955 -35.05 -0.02 -3.53
N VAL A 956 -35.68 1.12 -3.20
CA VAL A 956 -35.50 1.78 -1.90
C VAL A 956 -36.00 0.87 -0.76
N VAL A 957 -37.11 0.16 -0.97
CA VAL A 957 -37.65 -0.83 -0.02
C VAL A 957 -36.73 -2.03 0.13
N GLU A 958 -36.29 -2.61 -0.98
CA GLU A 958 -35.38 -3.76 -0.98
C GLU A 958 -34.09 -3.42 -0.24
N HIS A 959 -33.56 -2.21 -0.41
CA HIS A 959 -32.42 -1.72 0.34
C HIS A 959 -32.72 -1.60 1.83
N ALA A 960 -33.84 -0.97 2.20
CA ALA A 960 -34.22 -0.79 3.60
C ALA A 960 -34.35 -2.13 4.35
N VAL A 961 -34.84 -3.18 3.68
CA VAL A 961 -35.00 -4.53 4.26
C VAL A 961 -33.67 -5.29 4.30
N ASN A 962 -32.95 -5.34 3.17
CA ASN A 962 -31.78 -6.22 3.04
C ASN A 962 -30.48 -5.57 3.51
N ARG A 963 -30.42 -4.24 3.58
CA ARG A 963 -29.20 -3.45 3.87
C ARG A 963 -29.48 -2.22 4.75
N PRO A 964 -30.18 -2.37 5.90
CA PRO A 964 -30.57 -1.23 6.76
C PRO A 964 -29.41 -0.45 7.39
N ASN A 965 -28.18 -0.97 7.32
CA ASN A 965 -26.98 -0.35 7.87
C ASN A 965 -26.14 0.42 6.84
N GLU A 966 -26.45 0.31 5.54
CA GLU A 966 -25.78 1.06 4.48
C GLU A 966 -26.62 2.29 4.13
N SER A 967 -25.97 3.44 3.93
CA SER A 967 -26.67 4.67 3.58
C SER A 967 -27.10 4.68 2.11
N LEU A 968 -28.28 5.24 1.82
CA LEU A 968 -28.89 5.26 0.49
C LEU A 968 -29.26 6.68 0.08
N MET A 969 -29.08 7.00 -1.20
CA MET A 969 -29.64 8.20 -1.82
C MET A 969 -30.22 7.86 -3.18
N VAL A 970 -31.29 8.56 -3.53
CA VAL A 970 -31.81 8.59 -4.90
C VAL A 970 -31.40 9.91 -5.55
N ILE A 971 -30.82 9.84 -6.74
CA ILE A 971 -30.48 10.98 -7.56
C ILE A 971 -31.36 10.98 -8.79
N THR A 972 -31.83 12.15 -9.23
CA THR A 972 -32.59 12.30 -10.47
C THR A 972 -32.07 13.42 -11.35
N ALA A 973 -32.25 13.31 -12.67
CA ALA A 973 -31.90 14.38 -13.61
C ALA A 973 -33.00 15.46 -13.77
N SER A 974 -34.25 15.17 -13.38
CA SER A 974 -35.35 16.15 -13.35
C SER A 974 -35.77 16.50 -11.92
N ARG A 975 -35.95 17.80 -11.63
CA ARG A 975 -36.50 18.30 -10.35
C ARG A 975 -37.92 17.82 -10.11
N LYS A 976 -38.76 17.81 -11.15
CA LYS A 976 -40.13 17.28 -11.10
C LYS A 976 -40.12 15.80 -10.75
N HIS A 977 -39.19 15.04 -11.31
CA HIS A 977 -39.03 13.63 -10.97
C HIS A 977 -38.57 13.43 -9.51
N ALA A 978 -37.59 14.20 -9.02
CA ALA A 978 -37.17 14.16 -7.61
C ALA A 978 -38.35 14.37 -6.63
N GLU A 979 -39.21 15.35 -6.88
CA GLU A 979 -40.37 15.63 -6.03
C GLU A 979 -41.40 14.49 -6.05
N ARG A 980 -41.64 13.91 -7.22
CA ARG A 980 -42.56 12.78 -7.37
C ARG A 980 -42.02 11.52 -6.71
N VAL A 981 -40.74 11.20 -6.88
CA VAL A 981 -40.07 10.08 -6.21
C VAL A 981 -40.08 10.29 -4.70
N ARG A 982 -39.75 11.49 -4.20
CA ARG A 982 -39.78 11.80 -2.76
C ARG A 982 -41.17 11.59 -2.16
N SER A 983 -42.21 12.01 -2.87
CA SER A 983 -43.61 11.82 -2.48
C SER A 983 -44.00 10.34 -2.50
N ALA A 984 -43.61 9.60 -3.54
CA ALA A 984 -43.90 8.18 -3.70
C ALA A 984 -43.18 7.31 -2.68
N VAL A 985 -41.90 7.59 -2.37
CA VAL A 985 -41.15 6.93 -1.30
C VAL A 985 -41.84 7.19 0.04
N THR A 986 -42.23 8.43 0.34
CA THR A 986 -42.94 8.75 1.58
C THR A 986 -44.26 7.98 1.69
N ALA A 987 -45.04 7.91 0.61
CA ALA A 987 -46.30 7.17 0.56
C ALA A 987 -46.11 5.65 0.65
N GLY A 988 -45.12 5.10 -0.06
CA GLY A 988 -44.83 3.66 -0.07
C GLY A 988 -44.42 3.14 1.30
N PHE A 989 -43.80 3.97 2.14
CA PHE A 989 -43.41 3.60 3.50
C PHE A 989 -44.51 3.87 4.54
N ALA A 990 -45.61 4.53 4.16
CA ALA A 990 -46.71 4.80 5.09
C ALA A 990 -47.35 3.48 5.58
N GLY A 991 -47.38 3.28 6.90
CA GLY A 991 -47.98 2.10 7.53
C GLY A 991 -47.07 0.87 7.64
N ARG A 992 -45.79 0.97 7.22
CA ARG A 992 -44.80 -0.12 7.34
C ARG A 992 -43.86 0.07 8.53
N SER A 993 -44.09 -0.68 9.60
CA SER A 993 -43.29 -0.62 10.83
C SER A 993 -41.93 -1.29 10.72
N ASP A 994 -41.77 -2.25 9.79
CA ASP A 994 -40.53 -3.01 9.53
C ASP A 994 -39.40 -2.15 8.93
N VAL A 995 -39.74 -1.04 8.27
CA VAL A 995 -38.78 -0.11 7.64
C VAL A 995 -38.87 1.33 8.16
N ALA A 996 -39.75 1.61 9.12
CA ALA A 996 -39.95 2.94 9.70
C ALA A 996 -38.67 3.50 10.32
N ASP A 997 -37.87 2.64 10.97
CA ASP A 997 -36.59 3.01 11.59
C ASP A 997 -35.53 3.44 10.58
N PHE A 998 -35.61 2.99 9.32
CA PHE A 998 -34.68 3.42 8.27
C PHE A 998 -34.93 4.89 7.87
N LEU A 999 -36.19 5.34 7.89
CA LEU A 999 -36.60 6.71 7.55
C LEU A 999 -36.53 7.68 8.72
N SER A 1000 -36.76 7.21 9.95
CA SER A 1000 -36.84 8.05 11.16
C SER A 1000 -35.49 8.31 11.81
N ARG A 1001 -34.43 7.63 11.36
CA ARG A 1001 -33.07 7.75 11.88
C ARG A 1001 -32.60 9.20 11.83
N ASP A 1002 -32.30 9.76 13.01
CA ASP A 1002 -31.45 10.94 13.18
C ASP A 1002 -29.98 10.51 12.95
N THR A 1003 -29.72 9.87 11.80
CA THR A 1003 -28.38 9.44 11.37
C THR A 1003 -27.65 10.56 10.66
N ALA A 1004 -26.32 10.48 10.68
CA ALA A 1004 -25.47 11.41 9.94
C ALA A 1004 -25.75 11.42 8.43
N GLU A 1005 -26.23 10.30 7.88
CA GLU A 1005 -26.55 10.13 6.46
C GLU A 1005 -27.95 9.52 6.28
N PRO A 1006 -29.02 10.33 6.31
CA PRO A 1006 -30.38 9.85 6.09
C PRO A 1006 -30.64 9.53 4.60
N LEU A 1007 -31.73 8.79 4.32
CA LEU A 1007 -32.24 8.63 2.96
C LEU A 1007 -32.65 10.00 2.40
N THR A 1008 -32.08 10.36 1.26
CA THR A 1008 -32.39 11.60 0.55
C THR A 1008 -32.73 11.33 -0.90
N VAL A 1009 -33.67 12.12 -1.44
CA VAL A 1009 -34.00 12.14 -2.88
C VAL A 1009 -33.64 13.54 -3.39
N LEU A 1010 -32.60 13.62 -4.22
CA LEU A 1010 -31.96 14.87 -4.65
C LEU A 1010 -31.88 14.91 -6.19
N THR A 1011 -31.81 16.11 -6.75
CA THR A 1011 -31.37 16.32 -8.13
C THR A 1011 -29.84 16.14 -8.25
N LEU A 1012 -29.32 16.05 -9.48
CA LEU A 1012 -27.87 16.02 -9.74
C LEU A 1012 -27.17 17.23 -9.09
N GLU A 1013 -27.72 18.43 -9.26
CA GLU A 1013 -27.18 19.67 -8.69
C GLU A 1013 -27.21 19.69 -7.16
N GLU A 1014 -28.31 19.24 -6.54
CA GLU A 1014 -28.41 19.15 -5.07
C GLU A 1014 -27.47 18.09 -4.47
N SER A 1015 -27.07 17.07 -5.24
CA SER A 1015 -26.22 15.97 -4.77
C SER A 1015 -24.72 16.31 -4.69
N VAL A 1016 -24.31 17.47 -5.23
CA VAL A 1016 -22.89 17.89 -5.39
C VAL A 1016 -22.06 17.79 -4.10
N ALA A 1017 -22.66 17.98 -2.92
CA ALA A 1017 -21.98 17.98 -1.63
C ALA A 1017 -22.30 16.77 -0.74
N GLU A 1018 -23.04 15.79 -1.25
CA GLU A 1018 -23.48 14.59 -0.55
C GLU A 1018 -22.81 13.34 -1.12
N SER A 1019 -22.68 12.29 -0.32
CA SER A 1019 -22.31 10.94 -0.80
C SER A 1019 -23.00 9.89 0.07
N ARG A 1020 -23.24 8.70 -0.49
CA ARG A 1020 -23.85 7.57 0.23
C ARG A 1020 -23.17 6.27 -0.14
N ASP A 1021 -23.35 5.23 0.67
CA ASP A 1021 -22.82 3.90 0.36
C ASP A 1021 -23.41 3.38 -0.96
N ARG A 1022 -24.72 3.58 -1.15
CA ARG A 1022 -25.43 3.22 -2.37
C ARG A 1022 -26.19 4.39 -2.97
N VAL A 1023 -26.23 4.43 -4.30
CA VAL A 1023 -27.00 5.41 -5.05
C VAL A 1023 -27.92 4.69 -6.03
N ILE A 1024 -29.18 5.12 -6.06
CA ILE A 1024 -30.10 4.82 -7.17
C ILE A 1024 -30.13 6.07 -8.04
N PHE A 1025 -29.61 5.98 -9.25
CA PHE A 1025 -29.70 7.07 -10.22
C PHE A 1025 -30.89 6.81 -11.14
N SER A 1026 -31.98 7.55 -10.95
CA SER A 1026 -33.17 7.47 -11.79
C SER A 1026 -33.12 8.57 -12.83
N LEU A 1027 -33.07 8.21 -14.12
CA LEU A 1027 -33.00 9.18 -15.20
C LEU A 1027 -34.18 10.16 -15.17
N GLY A 1028 -35.40 9.64 -14.97
CA GLY A 1028 -36.62 10.43 -14.87
C GLY A 1028 -37.19 10.87 -16.21
N PHE A 1029 -36.69 10.32 -17.32
CA PHE A 1029 -37.17 10.59 -18.68
C PHE A 1029 -37.61 9.30 -19.35
N GLY A 1030 -38.73 9.38 -20.08
CA GLY A 1030 -39.32 8.24 -20.78
C GLY A 1030 -39.40 8.45 -22.30
N VAL A 1031 -40.05 7.51 -22.97
CA VAL A 1031 -40.33 7.61 -24.41
C VAL A 1031 -41.76 8.05 -24.68
N THR A 1032 -41.99 8.64 -25.84
CA THR A 1032 -43.35 8.98 -26.28
C THR A 1032 -44.19 7.70 -26.46
N ARG A 1033 -45.53 7.83 -26.51
CA ARG A 1033 -46.42 6.69 -26.82
C ARG A 1033 -46.14 6.01 -28.17
N HIS A 1034 -45.37 6.65 -29.04
CA HIS A 1034 -44.92 6.11 -30.33
C HIS A 1034 -43.52 5.48 -30.27
N GLY A 1035 -42.94 5.32 -29.08
CA GLY A 1035 -41.63 4.70 -28.88
C GLY A 1035 -40.43 5.61 -29.19
N ARG A 1036 -40.64 6.91 -29.43
CA ARG A 1036 -39.57 7.87 -29.74
C ARG A 1036 -38.98 8.50 -28.48
N VAL A 1037 -37.65 8.56 -28.40
CA VAL A 1037 -36.86 9.32 -27.42
C VAL A 1037 -36.80 10.80 -27.84
N LEU A 1038 -36.95 11.71 -26.87
CA LEU A 1038 -36.81 13.15 -27.10
C LEU A 1038 -35.38 13.59 -26.75
N SER A 1039 -34.88 14.64 -27.42
CA SER A 1039 -33.46 15.06 -27.34
C SER A 1039 -33.10 15.82 -26.05
N ASP A 1040 -34.10 16.08 -25.20
CA ASP A 1040 -33.95 16.91 -24.01
C ASP A 1040 -34.18 16.08 -22.74
N PHE A 1041 -33.09 15.87 -21.98
CA PHE A 1041 -33.06 15.24 -20.67
C PHE A 1041 -32.85 16.29 -19.55
N GLY A 1042 -33.38 17.50 -19.76
CA GLY A 1042 -33.28 18.60 -18.81
C GLY A 1042 -31.83 19.02 -18.60
N ASP A 1043 -31.40 19.09 -17.35
CA ASP A 1043 -30.07 19.60 -16.99
C ASP A 1043 -28.92 18.82 -17.65
N LEU A 1044 -29.13 17.54 -17.98
CA LEU A 1044 -28.15 16.69 -18.68
C LEU A 1044 -27.94 17.08 -20.16
N SER A 1045 -28.93 17.71 -20.80
CA SER A 1045 -28.83 18.18 -22.18
C SER A 1045 -28.27 19.61 -22.29
N THR A 1046 -27.85 20.21 -21.17
CA THR A 1046 -27.19 21.54 -21.14
C THR A 1046 -25.67 21.41 -21.27
N PRO A 1047 -24.93 22.49 -21.57
CA PRO A 1047 -23.46 22.47 -21.56
C PRO A 1047 -22.82 22.09 -20.21
N ASP A 1048 -23.58 22.15 -19.10
CA ASP A 1048 -23.14 21.72 -17.77
C ASP A 1048 -23.51 20.25 -17.48
N GLY A 1049 -24.19 19.58 -18.42
CA GLY A 1049 -24.73 18.24 -18.27
C GLY A 1049 -23.66 17.17 -18.04
N GLU A 1050 -22.49 17.29 -18.67
CA GLU A 1050 -21.37 16.37 -18.46
C GLU A 1050 -20.90 16.41 -17.00
N ARG A 1051 -20.67 17.62 -16.46
CA ARG A 1051 -20.29 17.84 -15.07
C ARG A 1051 -21.34 17.27 -14.11
N LEU A 1052 -22.63 17.54 -14.37
CA LEU A 1052 -23.72 17.04 -13.54
C LEU A 1052 -23.80 15.50 -13.56
N LEU A 1053 -23.58 14.88 -14.72
CA LEU A 1053 -23.46 13.44 -14.82
C LEU A 1053 -22.27 12.92 -14.01
N THR A 1054 -21.08 13.52 -14.15
CA THR A 1054 -19.90 13.13 -13.35
C THR A 1054 -20.17 13.26 -11.85
N VAL A 1055 -20.87 14.32 -11.43
CA VAL A 1055 -21.32 14.48 -10.05
C VAL A 1055 -22.17 13.28 -9.65
N GLY A 1056 -23.24 12.97 -10.39
CA GLY A 1056 -24.12 11.82 -10.12
C GLY A 1056 -23.35 10.51 -9.99
N MET A 1057 -22.48 10.22 -10.97
CA MET A 1057 -21.68 9.00 -11.05
C MET A 1057 -20.68 8.86 -9.90
N THR A 1058 -20.19 9.97 -9.35
CA THR A 1058 -19.21 9.98 -8.23
C THR A 1058 -19.84 9.98 -6.84
N ARG A 1059 -21.17 9.98 -6.70
CA ARG A 1059 -21.85 10.07 -5.39
C ARG A 1059 -21.89 8.75 -4.62
N ALA A 1060 -21.81 7.62 -5.32
CA ALA A 1060 -21.80 6.29 -4.70
C ALA A 1060 -20.40 5.98 -4.15
N ARG A 1061 -20.34 5.49 -2.92
CA ARG A 1061 -19.11 4.96 -2.33
C ARG A 1061 -18.88 3.49 -2.65
N ARG A 1062 -19.95 2.70 -2.81
CA ARG A 1062 -19.85 1.24 -3.01
C ARG A 1062 -20.53 0.76 -4.28
N SER A 1063 -21.74 1.23 -4.56
CA SER A 1063 -22.52 0.71 -5.69
C SER A 1063 -23.58 1.69 -6.18
N MET A 1064 -23.84 1.65 -7.47
CA MET A 1064 -24.86 2.42 -8.16
C MET A 1064 -25.78 1.52 -8.97
N VAL A 1065 -27.09 1.78 -8.86
CA VAL A 1065 -28.10 1.22 -9.76
C VAL A 1065 -28.64 2.35 -10.61
N ILE A 1066 -28.46 2.29 -11.93
CA ILE A 1066 -29.06 3.24 -12.86
C ILE A 1066 -30.41 2.67 -13.29
N VAL A 1067 -31.48 3.41 -13.03
CA VAL A 1067 -32.85 3.07 -13.45
C VAL A 1067 -33.19 3.94 -14.64
N SER A 1068 -33.50 3.32 -15.77
CA SER A 1068 -33.82 4.04 -17.01
C SER A 1068 -35.03 3.43 -17.70
N SER A 1069 -35.96 4.28 -18.11
CA SER A 1069 -37.05 3.91 -19.03
C SER A 1069 -36.61 3.89 -20.50
N ILE A 1070 -35.36 4.28 -20.79
CA ILE A 1070 -34.81 4.44 -22.14
C ILE A 1070 -33.62 3.50 -22.31
N HIS A 1071 -33.64 2.72 -23.39
CA HIS A 1071 -32.54 1.84 -23.77
C HIS A 1071 -31.55 2.57 -24.70
N PRO A 1072 -30.22 2.35 -24.62
CA PRO A 1072 -29.24 3.02 -25.47
C PRO A 1072 -29.47 2.81 -26.97
N THR A 1073 -30.01 1.65 -27.38
CA THR A 1073 -30.37 1.38 -28.79
C THR A 1073 -31.55 2.20 -29.31
N ALA A 1074 -32.31 2.86 -28.43
CA ALA A 1074 -33.42 3.74 -28.81
C ALA A 1074 -32.98 5.18 -29.08
N ASP A 1075 -31.72 5.52 -28.79
CA ASP A 1075 -31.12 6.81 -29.15
C ASP A 1075 -30.87 6.88 -30.67
N ASP A 1076 -31.37 7.94 -31.30
CA ASP A 1076 -31.19 8.23 -32.72
C ASP A 1076 -29.96 9.12 -33.01
N GLY A 1077 -29.10 9.33 -32.01
CA GLY A 1077 -27.86 10.10 -32.11
C GLY A 1077 -28.09 11.62 -32.02
N ARG A 1078 -29.24 12.04 -31.48
CA ARG A 1078 -29.62 13.46 -31.36
C ARG A 1078 -29.37 14.05 -29.97
N LEU A 1079 -28.94 13.24 -29.02
CA LEU A 1079 -28.58 13.70 -27.68
C LEU A 1079 -27.23 14.43 -27.73
N GLU A 1080 -27.09 15.47 -26.91
CA GLU A 1080 -25.87 16.27 -26.77
C GLU A 1080 -25.41 16.30 -25.30
N HIS A 1081 -24.16 16.71 -25.07
CA HIS A 1081 -23.58 16.89 -23.73
C HIS A 1081 -23.69 15.63 -22.84
N GLY A 1082 -24.07 15.81 -21.57
CA GLY A 1082 -24.15 14.73 -20.60
C GLY A 1082 -25.19 13.66 -20.94
N ALA A 1083 -26.24 14.01 -21.69
CA ALA A 1083 -27.23 13.03 -22.14
C ALA A 1083 -26.62 12.03 -23.14
N ALA A 1084 -25.77 12.51 -24.06
CA ALA A 1084 -25.04 11.65 -25.00
C ALA A 1084 -24.01 10.77 -24.27
N THR A 1085 -23.24 11.35 -23.34
CA THR A 1085 -22.27 10.60 -22.54
C THR A 1085 -22.93 9.51 -21.71
N LEU A 1086 -24.10 9.78 -21.11
CA LEU A 1086 -24.87 8.77 -20.38
C LEU A 1086 -25.27 7.61 -21.28
N MET A 1087 -25.75 7.86 -22.50
CA MET A 1087 -26.11 6.77 -23.42
C MET A 1087 -24.89 5.96 -23.88
N GLY A 1088 -23.75 6.62 -24.08
CA GLY A 1088 -22.47 5.93 -24.35
C GLY A 1088 -22.07 5.00 -23.20
N ILE A 1089 -22.17 5.50 -21.95
CA ILE A 1089 -21.93 4.71 -20.73
C ILE A 1089 -22.89 3.52 -20.66
N LEU A 1090 -24.19 3.72 -20.86
CA LEU A 1090 -25.19 2.66 -20.82
C LEU A 1090 -24.96 1.60 -21.90
N GLY A 1091 -24.51 1.99 -23.10
CA GLY A 1091 -24.14 1.06 -24.17
C GLY A 1091 -22.85 0.28 -23.92
N GLY A 1092 -21.92 0.82 -23.14
CA GLY A 1092 -20.66 0.17 -22.78
C GLY A 1092 -20.77 -0.87 -21.66
N ILE A 1093 -21.74 -0.71 -20.75
CA ILE A 1093 -21.94 -1.60 -19.60
C ILE A 1093 -22.31 -3.04 -20.04
N ASP A 1094 -22.95 -3.21 -21.19
CA ASP A 1094 -23.32 -4.53 -21.74
C ASP A 1094 -22.16 -5.25 -22.47
N GLY A 1095 -21.04 -4.57 -22.73
CA GLY A 1095 -19.92 -5.05 -23.56
C GLY A 1095 -18.65 -5.45 -22.83
N GLY A 1096 -18.59 -5.34 -21.50
CA GLY A 1096 -17.37 -5.56 -20.71
C GLY A 1096 -16.93 -7.02 -20.64
N SER A 1097 -16.23 -7.52 -21.66
CA SER A 1097 -15.44 -8.74 -21.56
C SER A 1097 -14.22 -8.48 -20.68
N ARG A 1098 -14.08 -9.24 -19.58
CA ARG A 1098 -12.85 -9.31 -18.78
C ARG A 1098 -11.67 -9.61 -19.70
N GLU A 1099 -10.75 -8.67 -19.88
CA GLU A 1099 -9.53 -8.93 -20.65
C GLU A 1099 -8.75 -10.08 -20.01
N ALA A 1100 -8.39 -11.06 -20.84
CA ALA A 1100 -7.55 -12.18 -20.45
C ALA A 1100 -6.12 -11.69 -20.21
N ARG A 1101 -5.59 -11.94 -19.01
CA ARG A 1101 -4.33 -11.38 -18.51
C ARG A 1101 -3.08 -12.16 -18.93
N ARG A 1102 -1.94 -11.46 -18.91
CA ARG A 1102 -0.60 -11.91 -19.31
C ARG A 1102 0.06 -12.68 -18.17
N GLU A 1103 -0.05 -14.01 -18.15
CA GLU A 1103 0.76 -14.84 -17.22
C GLU A 1103 2.26 -14.80 -17.54
N ASP A 1104 2.63 -14.47 -18.79
CA ASP A 1104 4.00 -14.55 -19.31
C ASP A 1104 4.97 -13.59 -18.61
N ASP A 1105 4.49 -12.48 -18.05
CA ASP A 1105 5.31 -11.44 -17.40
C ASP A 1105 5.43 -11.61 -15.87
N ALA A 1106 4.80 -12.64 -15.29
CA ALA A 1106 4.72 -12.81 -13.84
C ALA A 1106 6.02 -13.37 -13.21
N ASP A 1107 6.24 -13.02 -11.94
CA ASP A 1107 7.39 -13.53 -11.18
C ASP A 1107 7.36 -15.08 -11.08
N PRO A 1108 8.49 -15.78 -11.29
CA PRO A 1108 8.54 -17.24 -11.20
C PRO A 1108 8.07 -17.81 -9.87
N LEU A 1109 8.33 -17.13 -8.75
CA LEU A 1109 7.88 -17.55 -7.42
C LEU A 1109 6.34 -17.48 -7.32
N THR A 1110 5.76 -16.42 -7.88
CA THR A 1110 4.32 -16.20 -7.94
C THR A 1110 3.63 -17.23 -8.84
N LEU A 1111 4.22 -17.57 -9.99
CA LEU A 1111 3.72 -18.61 -10.89
C LEU A 1111 3.70 -20.00 -10.24
N VAL A 1112 4.76 -20.37 -9.52
CA VAL A 1112 4.81 -21.66 -8.80
C VAL A 1112 3.74 -21.72 -7.71
N LEU A 1113 3.54 -20.63 -6.95
CA LEU A 1113 2.46 -20.57 -5.97
C LEU A 1113 1.08 -20.70 -6.62
N ALA A 1114 0.87 -20.03 -7.75
CA ALA A 1114 -0.40 -20.10 -8.49
C ALA A 1114 -0.71 -21.54 -8.93
N ARG A 1115 0.29 -22.28 -9.45
CA ARG A 1115 0.15 -23.70 -9.82
C ARG A 1115 -0.22 -24.56 -8.62
N GLU A 1116 0.47 -24.40 -7.48
CA GLU A 1116 0.17 -25.20 -6.27
C GLU A 1116 -1.22 -24.88 -5.70
N LEU A 1117 -1.69 -23.64 -5.76
CA LEU A 1117 -3.05 -23.27 -5.37
C LEU A 1117 -4.11 -23.86 -6.32
N ARG A 1118 -3.87 -23.85 -7.64
CA ARG A 1118 -4.75 -24.46 -8.64
C ARG A 1118 -4.90 -25.97 -8.42
N LYS A 1119 -3.79 -26.67 -8.08
CA LYS A 1119 -3.82 -28.09 -7.69
C LYS A 1119 -4.72 -28.37 -6.48
N LEU A 1120 -4.98 -27.38 -5.62
CA LEU A 1120 -5.91 -27.49 -4.48
C LEU A 1120 -7.37 -27.16 -4.85
N GLY A 1121 -7.68 -26.95 -6.13
CA GLY A 1121 -9.01 -26.58 -6.62
C GLY A 1121 -9.41 -25.15 -6.27
N VAL A 1122 -8.44 -24.24 -6.19
CA VAL A 1122 -8.66 -22.80 -5.97
C VAL A 1122 -8.59 -22.10 -7.32
N ALA A 1123 -9.51 -21.18 -7.59
CA ALA A 1123 -9.41 -20.31 -8.76
C ALA A 1123 -8.40 -19.21 -8.47
N VAL A 1124 -7.42 -19.03 -9.35
CA VAL A 1124 -6.27 -18.14 -9.15
C VAL A 1124 -6.01 -17.36 -10.41
N ASP A 1125 -5.89 -16.04 -10.24
CA ASP A 1125 -5.39 -15.17 -11.28
C ASP A 1125 -4.06 -14.55 -10.84
N VAL A 1126 -3.17 -14.38 -11.80
CA VAL A 1126 -1.90 -13.68 -11.63
C VAL A 1126 -2.02 -12.30 -12.28
N ASP A 1127 -1.33 -11.32 -11.70
CA ASP A 1127 -1.30 -9.92 -12.15
C ASP A 1127 -2.70 -9.31 -12.34
N TYR A 1128 -3.56 -9.43 -11.32
CA TYR A 1128 -4.95 -8.98 -11.38
C TYR A 1128 -5.04 -7.46 -11.55
N HIS A 1129 -5.54 -7.08 -12.74
CA HIS A 1129 -5.62 -5.70 -13.25
C HIS A 1129 -4.26 -4.95 -13.24
N GLY A 1130 -3.14 -5.65 -13.42
CA GLY A 1130 -1.81 -5.03 -13.37
C GLY A 1130 -1.42 -4.49 -11.98
N ALA A 1131 -2.23 -4.75 -10.96
CA ALA A 1131 -2.16 -4.08 -9.66
C ALA A 1131 -1.94 -5.04 -8.49
N LEU A 1132 -2.47 -6.27 -8.59
CA LEU A 1132 -2.39 -7.29 -7.54
C LEU A 1132 -1.60 -8.51 -8.06
N PRO A 1133 -0.44 -8.86 -7.46
CA PRO A 1133 0.44 -9.88 -8.02
C PRO A 1133 -0.20 -11.26 -8.16
N LEU A 1134 -0.95 -11.69 -7.14
CA LEU A 1134 -1.69 -12.95 -7.16
C LEU A 1134 -2.98 -12.79 -6.34
N VAL A 1135 -4.09 -13.19 -6.94
CA VAL A 1135 -5.39 -13.26 -6.28
C VAL A 1135 -5.96 -14.66 -6.39
N ALA A 1136 -6.68 -15.08 -5.36
CA ALA A 1136 -7.24 -16.42 -5.29
C ALA A 1136 -8.64 -16.39 -4.66
N GLN A 1137 -9.56 -17.19 -5.18
CA GLN A 1137 -10.92 -17.28 -4.64
C GLN A 1137 -11.44 -18.70 -4.51
N ARG A 1138 -12.29 -18.89 -3.49
CA ARG A 1138 -13.12 -20.10 -3.32
C ARG A 1138 -14.26 -19.82 -2.35
N GLY A 1139 -15.44 -20.37 -2.64
CA GLY A 1139 -16.58 -20.34 -1.71
C GLY A 1139 -17.02 -18.93 -1.28
N GLY A 1140 -16.91 -17.93 -2.18
CA GLY A 1140 -17.28 -16.54 -1.89
C GLY A 1140 -16.26 -15.76 -1.05
N LYS A 1141 -15.06 -16.29 -0.83
CA LYS A 1141 -13.93 -15.60 -0.22
C LYS A 1141 -12.85 -15.32 -1.26
N ALA A 1142 -12.17 -14.19 -1.11
CA ALA A 1142 -11.06 -13.78 -1.96
C ALA A 1142 -9.83 -13.43 -1.11
N VAL A 1143 -8.66 -13.88 -1.55
CA VAL A 1143 -7.35 -13.63 -0.97
C VAL A 1143 -6.50 -12.89 -1.99
N VAL A 1144 -5.69 -11.95 -1.50
CA VAL A 1144 -4.58 -11.36 -2.25
C VAL A 1144 -3.27 -11.76 -1.58
N VAL A 1145 -2.29 -12.12 -2.39
CA VAL A 1145 -0.97 -12.56 -1.95
C VAL A 1145 0.10 -11.63 -2.52
N GLU A 1146 0.97 -11.13 -1.65
CA GLU A 1146 2.11 -10.29 -2.04
C GLU A 1146 3.42 -10.87 -1.50
N SER A 1147 4.44 -10.96 -2.36
CA SER A 1147 5.75 -11.51 -2.07
C SER A 1147 6.84 -10.43 -1.93
N ASP A 1148 8.06 -10.82 -1.57
CA ASP A 1148 9.18 -9.88 -1.41
C ASP A 1148 9.42 -9.02 -2.66
N PRO A 1149 9.52 -9.59 -3.88
CA PRO A 1149 9.55 -8.86 -5.15
C PRO A 1149 8.65 -7.64 -5.27
N GLU A 1150 7.38 -7.76 -4.90
CA GLU A 1150 6.37 -6.76 -5.23
C GLU A 1150 6.30 -5.63 -4.18
N SER A 1151 7.09 -5.72 -3.11
CA SER A 1151 7.10 -4.75 -2.00
C SER A 1151 8.36 -3.89 -1.94
N GLN A 1152 9.25 -3.97 -2.94
CA GLN A 1152 10.59 -3.40 -2.89
C GLN A 1152 10.64 -1.88 -3.04
N ASP A 1153 9.87 -1.34 -3.99
CA ASP A 1153 9.90 0.08 -4.33
C ASP A 1153 9.07 0.95 -3.38
N ALA A 1154 8.42 0.32 -2.39
CA ALA A 1154 7.55 0.98 -1.43
C ALA A 1154 8.18 0.99 -0.03
N SER A 1155 7.96 2.09 0.72
CA SER A 1155 8.37 2.18 2.12
C SER A 1155 7.80 1.02 2.96
N LEU A 1156 8.45 0.71 4.08
CA LEU A 1156 7.96 -0.29 5.03
C LEU A 1156 6.54 0.04 5.50
N ARG A 1157 6.25 1.32 5.76
CA ARG A 1157 4.91 1.77 6.15
C ARG A 1157 3.88 1.47 5.06
N GLU A 1158 4.19 1.78 3.80
CA GLU A 1158 3.29 1.54 2.67
C GLU A 1158 3.02 0.04 2.49
N SER A 1159 4.09 -0.74 2.30
CA SER A 1159 4.03 -2.16 1.99
C SER A 1159 3.54 -3.05 3.15
N LEU A 1160 3.87 -2.72 4.41
CA LEU A 1160 3.50 -3.57 5.55
C LEU A 1160 2.24 -3.09 6.27
N ARG A 1161 1.85 -1.81 6.18
CA ARG A 1161 0.68 -1.26 6.90
C ARG A 1161 -0.39 -0.68 5.98
N LEU A 1162 -0.08 0.35 5.19
CA LEU A 1162 -1.10 1.14 4.48
C LEU A 1162 -1.79 0.32 3.38
N ARG A 1163 -1.02 -0.28 2.48
CA ARG A 1163 -1.53 -1.09 1.38
C ARG A 1163 -2.27 -2.35 1.87
N PRO A 1164 -1.75 -3.14 2.83
CA PRO A 1164 -2.50 -4.25 3.43
C PRO A 1164 -3.81 -3.80 4.10
N HIS A 1165 -3.83 -2.63 4.75
CA HIS A 1165 -5.04 -2.09 5.36
C HIS A 1165 -6.08 -1.67 4.30
N ALA A 1166 -5.63 -1.04 3.21
CA ALA A 1166 -6.48 -0.68 2.08
C ALA A 1166 -7.12 -1.93 1.44
N LEU A 1167 -6.33 -2.97 1.14
CA LEU A 1167 -6.81 -4.22 0.57
C LEU A 1167 -7.84 -4.92 1.48
N ARG A 1168 -7.61 -4.95 2.79
CA ARG A 1168 -8.61 -5.49 3.75
C ARG A 1168 -9.91 -4.69 3.75
N ARG A 1169 -9.84 -3.36 3.66
CA ARG A 1169 -11.03 -2.50 3.53
C ARG A 1169 -11.79 -2.74 2.23
N LEU A 1170 -11.08 -3.14 1.17
CA LEU A 1170 -11.64 -3.59 -0.11
C LEU A 1170 -12.15 -5.05 -0.07
N GLY A 1171 -12.15 -5.70 1.10
CA GLY A 1171 -12.72 -7.04 1.29
C GLY A 1171 -11.77 -8.19 0.97
N TRP A 1172 -10.50 -7.91 0.66
CA TRP A 1172 -9.48 -8.93 0.45
C TRP A 1172 -8.98 -9.51 1.78
N HIS A 1173 -8.78 -10.81 1.82
CA HIS A 1173 -7.90 -11.41 2.83
C HIS A 1173 -6.45 -11.25 2.38
N TYR A 1174 -5.71 -10.36 3.05
CA TYR A 1174 -4.30 -10.10 2.74
C TYR A 1174 -3.37 -11.14 3.34
N VAL A 1175 -2.53 -11.78 2.52
CA VAL A 1175 -1.48 -12.72 2.96
C VAL A 1175 -0.12 -12.26 2.43
N ARG A 1176 0.84 -12.10 3.35
CA ARG A 1176 2.25 -11.82 3.04
C ARG A 1176 3.01 -13.15 2.93
N VAL A 1177 3.84 -13.31 1.90
CA VAL A 1177 4.68 -14.51 1.70
C VAL A 1177 6.12 -14.12 1.38
N HIS A 1178 7.09 -14.84 1.91
CA HIS A 1178 8.51 -14.51 1.68
C HIS A 1178 9.10 -15.32 0.53
N ALA A 1179 10.05 -14.77 -0.21
CA ALA A 1179 10.72 -15.42 -1.34
C ALA A 1179 11.34 -16.75 -0.91
N PHE A 1180 11.95 -16.81 0.28
CA PHE A 1180 12.50 -18.05 0.85
C PHE A 1180 11.44 -19.10 1.15
N ASP A 1181 10.25 -18.72 1.57
CA ASP A 1181 9.13 -19.65 1.81
C ASP A 1181 8.63 -20.25 0.48
N LEU A 1182 8.48 -19.40 -0.54
CA LEU A 1182 8.03 -19.82 -1.88
C LEU A 1182 9.07 -20.68 -2.60
N TYR A 1183 10.35 -20.41 -2.38
CA TYR A 1183 11.44 -21.22 -2.90
C TYR A 1183 11.57 -22.57 -2.17
N SER A 1184 11.46 -22.59 -0.83
CA SER A 1184 11.73 -23.80 -0.04
C SER A 1184 10.58 -24.80 -0.05
N ASP A 1185 9.34 -24.34 0.13
CA ASP A 1185 8.14 -25.20 0.19
C ASP A 1185 6.88 -24.45 -0.27
N PRO A 1186 6.73 -24.22 -1.59
CA PRO A 1186 5.57 -23.52 -2.13
C PRO A 1186 4.25 -24.26 -1.86
N ALA A 1187 4.29 -25.59 -1.73
CA ALA A 1187 3.11 -26.41 -1.43
C ALA A 1187 2.58 -26.16 -0.01
N ALA A 1188 3.46 -26.03 0.99
CA ALA A 1188 3.06 -25.65 2.34
C ALA A 1188 2.47 -24.24 2.38
N VAL A 1189 3.06 -23.28 1.65
CA VAL A 1189 2.53 -21.91 1.54
C VAL A 1189 1.13 -21.91 0.90
N ALA A 1190 0.95 -22.63 -0.21
CA ALA A 1190 -0.34 -22.82 -0.85
C ALA A 1190 -1.37 -23.44 0.10
N GLY A 1191 -0.97 -24.44 0.90
CA GLY A 1191 -1.82 -25.03 1.93
C GLY A 1191 -2.30 -24.04 2.99
N ARG A 1192 -1.42 -23.13 3.46
CA ARG A 1192 -1.80 -22.07 4.41
C ARG A 1192 -2.80 -21.08 3.79
N ILE A 1193 -2.59 -20.67 2.54
CA ILE A 1193 -3.49 -19.76 1.82
C ILE A 1193 -4.84 -20.44 1.54
N ALA A 1194 -4.83 -21.70 1.10
CA ALA A 1194 -6.03 -22.49 0.86
C ALA A 1194 -6.85 -22.66 2.15
N ALA A 1195 -6.20 -22.80 3.31
CA ALA A 1195 -6.89 -22.83 4.60
C ALA A 1195 -7.63 -21.51 4.91
N VAL A 1196 -7.07 -20.35 4.56
CA VAL A 1196 -7.76 -19.04 4.67
C VAL A 1196 -9.04 -19.01 3.82
N LEU A 1197 -8.97 -19.61 2.62
CA LEU A 1197 -10.10 -19.77 1.70
C LEU A 1197 -11.09 -20.88 2.12
N GLY A 1198 -10.82 -21.62 3.20
CA GLY A 1198 -11.69 -22.66 3.73
C GLY A 1198 -11.53 -24.03 3.09
N VAL A 1199 -10.40 -24.31 2.43
CA VAL A 1199 -10.06 -25.63 1.90
C VAL A 1199 -9.60 -26.54 3.04
N SER A 1200 -10.19 -27.73 3.14
CA SER A 1200 -9.75 -28.75 4.11
C SER A 1200 -8.42 -29.37 3.67
N ALA A 1201 -7.56 -29.70 4.64
CA ALA A 1201 -6.30 -30.42 4.38
C ALA A 1201 -6.52 -31.78 3.67
N ASP A 1202 -7.71 -32.37 3.81
CA ASP A 1202 -8.08 -33.65 3.19
C ASP A 1202 -8.62 -33.51 1.76
N THR A 1203 -8.63 -32.31 1.18
CA THR A 1203 -9.15 -32.10 -0.19
C THR A 1203 -8.19 -32.75 -1.20
N PRO A 1204 -8.66 -33.66 -2.08
CA PRO A 1204 -7.80 -34.31 -3.06
C PRO A 1204 -7.19 -33.29 -4.03
N ARG A 1205 -5.90 -33.45 -4.34
CA ARG A 1205 -5.19 -32.62 -5.32
C ARG A 1205 -5.66 -32.97 -6.74
N VAL A 1206 -5.90 -31.95 -7.55
CA VAL A 1206 -6.28 -32.08 -8.96
C VAL A 1206 -5.03 -31.92 -9.82
N ASP A 1207 -4.67 -32.96 -10.58
CA ASP A 1207 -3.67 -32.88 -11.65
C ASP A 1207 -4.34 -32.28 -12.89
N SER A 1208 -4.43 -30.96 -12.98
CA SER A 1208 -4.79 -30.29 -14.21
C SER A 1208 -4.03 -28.96 -14.33
N ASP A 1209 -3.09 -28.91 -15.26
CA ASP A 1209 -2.29 -27.72 -15.62
C ASP A 1209 -3.09 -26.64 -16.39
N THR A 1210 -4.42 -26.78 -16.48
CA THR A 1210 -5.30 -25.83 -17.17
C THR A 1210 -6.55 -25.56 -16.35
N GLU A 1211 -7.02 -24.30 -16.41
CA GLU A 1211 -8.22 -23.78 -15.75
C GLU A 1211 -9.37 -24.80 -15.67
N PRO A 1212 -10.07 -24.91 -14.52
CA PRO A 1212 -11.43 -25.42 -14.53
C PRO A 1212 -12.30 -24.37 -15.23
N LEU A 1213 -12.82 -24.71 -16.41
CA LEU A 1213 -13.86 -23.96 -17.10
C LEU A 1213 -14.98 -23.59 -16.12
N ALA A 1214 -15.32 -22.30 -16.09
CA ALA A 1214 -16.34 -21.71 -15.23
C ALA A 1214 -17.70 -22.43 -15.36
N PHE A 1215 -18.33 -22.71 -14.22
CA PHE A 1215 -19.76 -22.96 -14.09
C PHE A 1215 -20.44 -21.76 -13.47
#